data_AF-A0A915HVM3-F1
#
_entry.id   AF-A0A915HVM3-F1
#
_cell.length_a   1.000
_cell.length_b   1.000
_cell.length_c   1.000
_cell.angle_alpha   90.00
_cell.angle_beta   90.00
_cell.angle_gamma   90.00
#
_symmetry.space_group_name_H-M   'P 1'
#
loop_
_entity.id
_entity.type
_entity.pdbx_description
1 polymer ?
#
loop_
_entity_poly.entity_id
_entity_poly.type
_entity_poly.pdbx_seq_one_letter_code
_entity_poly.pdbx_strand_id
1 'polypeptide(L)'
;MTFFCFQGLGREYALLFAKRGASVIVNDLGSSPTGDGKTVLAADDVVQQIKSLGGIAVANYDSVENGENLVKAAIEKFGRIDVIVNNAGFVLKSLYFCLSKLTMSVFSILRDKQFKNLTDGDWNVIFNVHVKGAFQIVKAAWHHMCAQKIIFTSSNSGIYGNFGQVNYSSAKAALVGFSKSLAKEGQKYNIFSNVIVPTASSRLTKSIIPEEIFEKFDPRFVAPIVAYLCHESCPENGGVFEAAGGWFGKRKDALSCFLKDSWSDITDMSKSQNFETVQDECFDLVQQINISQKAEEIQEGHFKPTKYAYTPKDAILYAISIGATVDKHLHVLYENHDNFTVFPLFAVVPCSSISKQLIDLTIPNINLDFTKLLHGEQYFEFKKTFKSSGCLTTHYKLADVLDKGDSAILLLNVEITDENNETLAVGQYSLFFRGTGNFGGQRESKLEIKTAQVPRDRKPDFVVEEKTDKNQAALYRQTGGDYNPIHIDPALAQFSGFSKPILHGLCTLGYAARHLLDTFSPNDYSQLKTLKVRFTKPVLPGQTLVTEMWRNDDGCVQFQTKVKESGQVVIGNAFATCFLSTAKSDIKRESSLKSQIKSRQVFDQLKERLSKDPNVVEQVQAIYLWIITQNGEEMSRFTIDLKNGKGYIYEGNPKNESAGVTMTIDDQDMVDLIAGKLNSQKAFMAGKLKLKGNIMLSQKLQRFFNNNPSKL
;
A
#
# COMPACT_ATOMS: atom_id res chain seq x y z
N MET A 1 15.44 -18.70 30.18
CA MET A 1 15.46 -20.11 30.62
C MET A 1 14.41 -20.89 29.86
N THR A 2 14.67 -22.09 29.34
CA THR A 2 13.81 -22.68 28.28
C THR A 2 13.48 -24.16 28.50
N PHE A 3 12.26 -24.57 28.15
CA PHE A 3 11.79 -25.97 28.08
C PHE A 3 11.98 -26.52 26.66
N PHE A 4 12.56 -27.73 26.52
CA PHE A 4 12.68 -28.41 25.23
C PHE A 4 12.36 -29.88 25.35
N CYS A 5 11.47 -30.38 24.49
CA CYS A 5 11.32 -31.80 24.20
C CYS A 5 12.29 -32.24 23.09
N PHE A 6 12.87 -33.42 23.27
CA PHE A 6 14.10 -33.97 22.68
C PHE A 6 14.09 -34.36 21.19
N GLN A 7 15.28 -34.23 20.58
CA GLN A 7 15.70 -34.48 19.18
C GLN A 7 15.12 -33.58 18.08
N GLY A 8 15.94 -33.36 17.04
CA GLY A 8 15.63 -32.41 15.97
C GLY A 8 15.57 -30.98 16.50
N LEU A 9 14.42 -30.33 16.38
CA LEU A 9 14.23 -28.91 16.70
C LEU A 9 14.54 -28.55 18.16
N GLY A 10 14.02 -29.31 19.13
CA GLY A 10 14.20 -28.99 20.55
C GLY A 10 15.65 -29.08 21.02
N ARG A 11 16.45 -29.98 20.43
CA ARG A 11 17.90 -30.05 20.68
C ARG A 11 18.60 -28.79 20.18
N GLU A 12 18.33 -28.37 18.96
CA GLU A 12 18.98 -27.19 18.37
C GLU A 12 18.61 -25.91 19.09
N TYR A 13 17.36 -25.81 19.55
CA TYR A 13 16.96 -24.72 20.42
C TYR A 13 17.77 -24.76 21.73
N ALA A 14 17.82 -25.90 22.44
CA ALA A 14 18.57 -26.03 23.70
C ALA A 14 20.03 -25.60 23.58
N LEU A 15 20.71 -26.09 22.55
CA LEU A 15 22.10 -25.75 22.27
C LEU A 15 22.27 -24.27 21.95
N LEU A 16 21.40 -23.69 21.12
CA LEU A 16 21.49 -22.29 20.74
C LEU A 16 21.24 -21.35 21.94
N PHE A 17 20.21 -21.60 22.74
CA PHE A 17 19.94 -20.81 23.94
C PHE A 17 21.08 -20.91 24.95
N ALA A 18 21.60 -22.12 25.21
CA ALA A 18 22.72 -22.29 26.13
C ALA A 18 24.00 -21.60 25.62
N LYS A 19 24.31 -21.70 24.32
CA LYS A 19 25.44 -21.00 23.68
C LYS A 19 25.33 -19.47 23.81
N ARG A 20 24.12 -18.94 23.98
CA ARG A 20 23.84 -17.50 24.19
C ARG A 20 23.70 -17.11 25.67
N GLY A 21 24.05 -18.03 26.58
CA GLY A 21 24.13 -17.75 28.03
C GLY A 21 22.86 -18.09 28.83
N ALA A 22 21.85 -18.70 28.21
CA ALA A 22 20.66 -19.12 28.96
C ALA A 22 20.93 -20.41 29.76
N SER A 23 20.40 -20.49 30.98
CA SER A 23 20.25 -21.75 31.71
C SER A 23 19.04 -22.52 31.16
N VAL A 24 19.22 -23.81 30.83
CA VAL A 24 18.22 -24.60 30.07
C VAL A 24 17.74 -25.81 30.85
N ILE A 25 16.43 -26.11 30.79
CA ILE A 25 15.88 -27.40 31.18
C ILE A 25 15.60 -28.21 29.91
N VAL A 26 16.31 -29.32 29.77
CA VAL A 26 16.08 -30.28 28.69
C VAL A 26 15.08 -31.31 29.21
N ASN A 27 13.83 -31.23 28.75
CA ASN A 27 12.75 -32.14 29.15
C ASN A 27 12.65 -33.30 28.16
N ASP A 28 12.71 -34.54 28.63
CA ASP A 28 12.42 -35.70 27.80
C ASP A 28 11.83 -36.82 28.65
N LEU A 29 10.66 -37.33 28.26
CA LEU A 29 10.00 -38.42 28.98
C LEU A 29 10.80 -39.75 28.93
N GLY A 30 11.81 -39.85 28.06
CA GLY A 30 12.72 -40.99 27.98
C GLY A 30 12.15 -42.18 27.21
N SER A 31 11.24 -42.00 26.24
CA SER A 31 10.65 -43.12 25.50
C SER A 31 11.55 -43.62 24.35
N SER A 32 11.63 -44.95 24.18
CA SER A 32 12.20 -45.60 22.99
C SER A 32 11.54 -45.06 21.70
N PRO A 33 12.23 -45.06 20.53
CA PRO A 33 11.62 -44.77 19.22
C PRO A 33 10.36 -45.60 18.90
N THR A 34 10.13 -46.69 19.63
CA THR A 34 9.00 -47.62 19.52
C THR A 34 7.93 -47.42 20.61
N GLY A 35 8.16 -46.55 21.60
CA GLY A 35 7.20 -46.19 22.67
C GLY A 35 7.21 -47.10 23.91
N ASP A 36 8.01 -48.17 23.88
CA ASP A 36 8.12 -49.21 24.89
C ASP A 36 9.54 -49.24 25.47
N GLY A 37 9.75 -48.50 26.57
CA GLY A 37 10.98 -48.52 27.38
C GLY A 37 11.49 -47.13 27.77
N LYS A 38 11.87 -46.97 29.04
CA LYS A 38 12.55 -45.79 29.58
C LYS A 38 14.04 -45.83 29.19
N THR A 39 14.42 -45.17 28.12
CA THR A 39 15.83 -44.95 27.75
C THR A 39 16.22 -43.54 28.20
N VAL A 40 16.80 -43.46 29.40
CA VAL A 40 17.08 -42.20 30.13
C VAL A 40 18.17 -41.33 29.46
N LEU A 41 18.91 -41.86 28.49
CA LEU A 41 20.15 -41.25 27.95
C LEU A 41 19.96 -39.96 27.13
N ALA A 42 18.74 -39.74 26.65
CA ALA A 42 18.38 -38.68 25.73
C ALA A 42 18.68 -37.24 26.19
N ALA A 43 17.92 -36.78 27.20
CA ALA A 43 18.09 -35.44 27.77
C ALA A 43 19.50 -35.28 28.37
N ASP A 44 20.04 -36.35 28.94
CA ASP A 44 21.38 -36.38 29.52
C ASP A 44 22.48 -36.09 28.49
N ASP A 45 22.41 -36.66 27.29
CA ASP A 45 23.39 -36.41 26.23
C ASP A 45 23.44 -34.91 25.85
N VAL A 46 22.27 -34.27 25.71
CA VAL A 46 22.19 -32.84 25.38
C VAL A 46 22.69 -31.99 26.55
N VAL A 47 22.33 -32.35 27.78
CA VAL A 47 22.82 -31.68 28.99
C VAL A 47 24.34 -31.78 29.10
N GLN A 48 24.92 -32.96 28.84
CA GLN A 48 26.37 -33.16 28.82
C GLN A 48 27.04 -32.33 27.74
N GLN A 49 26.46 -32.27 26.52
CA GLN A 49 26.96 -31.43 25.44
C GLN A 49 26.90 -29.93 25.79
N ILE A 50 25.82 -29.47 26.42
CA ILE A 50 25.71 -28.08 26.88
C ILE A 50 26.78 -27.78 27.94
N LYS A 51 26.95 -28.68 28.92
CA LYS A 51 27.94 -28.53 29.99
C LYS A 51 29.37 -28.55 29.45
N SER A 52 29.69 -29.41 28.48
CA SER A 52 31.03 -29.47 27.89
C SER A 52 31.38 -28.21 27.09
N LEU A 53 30.37 -27.49 26.60
CA LEU A 53 30.50 -26.18 25.97
C LEU A 53 30.45 -25.00 26.96
N GLY A 54 30.48 -25.27 28.28
CA GLY A 54 30.48 -24.26 29.34
C GLY A 54 29.10 -23.66 29.67
N GLY A 55 28.02 -24.24 29.14
CA GLY A 55 26.65 -23.82 29.44
C GLY A 55 26.06 -24.49 30.68
N ILE A 56 24.90 -24.00 31.13
CA ILE A 56 24.18 -24.52 32.30
C ILE A 56 22.92 -25.23 31.84
N ALA A 57 22.82 -26.54 32.11
CA ALA A 57 21.62 -27.31 31.81
C ALA A 57 21.32 -28.41 32.83
N VAL A 58 20.04 -28.75 32.96
CA VAL A 58 19.56 -29.91 33.73
C VAL A 58 18.56 -30.72 32.90
N ALA A 59 18.58 -32.04 33.07
CA ALA A 59 17.59 -32.93 32.49
C ALA A 59 16.33 -32.96 33.36
N ASN A 60 15.17 -33.11 32.74
CA ASN A 60 13.90 -33.38 33.39
C ASN A 60 13.16 -34.47 32.62
N TYR A 61 12.48 -35.39 33.32
CA TYR A 61 11.83 -36.56 32.70
C TYR A 61 10.34 -36.63 32.97
N ASP A 62 9.75 -35.52 33.44
CA ASP A 62 8.31 -35.45 33.68
C ASP A 62 7.54 -35.37 32.36
N SER A 63 6.35 -35.97 32.31
CA SER A 63 5.42 -35.77 31.21
C SER A 63 4.93 -34.32 31.20
N VAL A 64 4.78 -33.75 30.02
CA VAL A 64 4.22 -32.40 29.84
C VAL A 64 2.78 -32.28 30.35
N GLU A 65 2.07 -33.40 30.51
CA GLU A 65 0.76 -33.43 31.18
C GLU A 65 0.85 -33.02 32.66
N ASN A 66 2.02 -33.18 33.28
CA ASN A 66 2.32 -32.78 34.65
C ASN A 66 3.15 -31.48 34.66
N GLY A 67 2.68 -30.45 33.96
CA GLY A 67 3.40 -29.18 33.77
C GLY A 67 3.85 -28.50 35.08
N GLU A 68 3.13 -28.70 36.17
CA GLU A 68 3.50 -28.20 37.51
C GLU A 68 4.85 -28.74 37.98
N ASN A 69 5.16 -30.02 37.75
CA ASN A 69 6.46 -30.62 38.12
C ASN A 69 7.61 -30.00 37.32
N LEU A 70 7.38 -29.77 36.02
CA LEU A 70 8.37 -29.16 35.14
C LEU A 70 8.69 -27.73 35.59
N VAL A 71 7.65 -26.94 35.87
CA VAL A 71 7.77 -25.56 36.36
C VAL A 71 8.42 -25.52 37.74
N LYS A 72 8.04 -26.43 38.64
CA LYS A 72 8.65 -26.54 39.96
C LYS A 72 10.15 -26.84 39.87
N ALA A 73 10.55 -27.82 39.07
CA ALA A 73 11.96 -28.15 38.85
C ALA A 73 12.77 -26.94 38.30
N ALA A 74 12.13 -26.16 37.43
CA ALA A 74 12.65 -24.89 36.94
C ALA A 74 12.91 -23.88 38.07
N ILE A 75 11.88 -23.58 38.86
CA ILE A 75 11.98 -22.60 39.94
C ILE A 75 12.97 -23.05 41.02
N GLU A 76 12.95 -24.32 41.42
CA GLU A 76 13.89 -24.86 42.40
C GLU A 76 15.34 -24.79 41.94
N LYS A 77 15.60 -24.99 40.65
CA LYS A 77 16.97 -25.01 40.13
C LYS A 77 17.53 -23.62 39.84
N PHE A 78 16.69 -22.71 39.33
CA PHE A 78 17.14 -21.45 38.74
C PHE A 78 16.41 -20.20 39.25
N GLY A 79 15.34 -20.36 40.05
CA GLY A 79 14.62 -19.26 40.72
C GLY A 79 13.68 -18.43 39.85
N ARG A 80 13.69 -18.61 38.52
CA ARG A 80 12.84 -17.89 37.55
C ARG A 80 12.70 -18.71 36.27
N ILE A 81 11.79 -18.32 35.37
CA ILE A 81 11.60 -18.94 34.04
C ILE A 81 11.51 -17.79 33.06
N ASP A 82 12.40 -17.58 32.09
CA ASP A 82 12.24 -16.44 31.14
C ASP A 82 11.53 -16.77 29.82
N VAL A 83 11.60 -18.05 29.42
CA VAL A 83 11.18 -18.50 28.10
C VAL A 83 10.49 -19.86 28.22
N ILE A 84 9.40 -20.06 27.50
CA ILE A 84 8.77 -21.38 27.37
C ILE A 84 8.69 -21.71 25.90
N VAL A 85 9.29 -22.82 25.47
CA VAL A 85 9.15 -23.33 24.11
C VAL A 85 8.37 -24.65 24.17
N ASN A 86 7.07 -24.57 23.93
CA ASN A 86 6.17 -25.72 23.85
C ASN A 86 6.41 -26.47 22.53
N ASN A 87 7.51 -27.24 22.50
CA ASN A 87 7.92 -28.09 21.38
C ASN A 87 7.51 -29.57 21.57
N ALA A 88 7.15 -29.97 22.79
CA ALA A 88 6.79 -31.34 23.11
C ALA A 88 5.64 -31.84 22.24
N GLY A 89 5.87 -32.96 21.59
CA GLY A 89 4.92 -33.50 20.65
C GLY A 89 5.51 -34.62 19.83
N PHE A 90 4.65 -35.56 19.46
CA PHE A 90 4.95 -36.59 18.48
C PHE A 90 3.82 -36.63 17.45
N VAL A 91 4.15 -37.14 16.26
CA VAL A 91 3.18 -37.48 15.21
C VAL A 91 3.04 -38.99 15.20
N LEU A 92 1.81 -39.50 15.17
CA LEU A 92 1.55 -40.91 14.92
C LEU A 92 1.85 -41.13 13.43
N LYS A 93 2.86 -41.89 13.01
CA LYS A 93 3.32 -41.88 11.60
C LYS A 93 2.24 -42.26 10.56
N SER A 94 2.18 -41.52 9.45
CA SER A 94 1.68 -41.99 8.15
C SER A 94 2.85 -42.49 7.30
N LEU A 95 2.79 -43.75 6.89
CA LEU A 95 3.58 -44.23 5.75
C LEU A 95 2.85 -43.74 4.49
N TYR A 96 3.43 -42.78 3.76
CA TYR A 96 2.94 -42.46 2.42
C TYR A 96 3.05 -43.70 1.54
N PHE A 97 1.89 -44.22 1.15
CA PHE A 97 1.75 -45.33 0.23
C PHE A 97 1.97 -44.80 -1.19
N CYS A 98 3.17 -44.97 -1.73
CA CYS A 98 3.35 -45.13 -3.17
C CYS A 98 4.50 -46.11 -3.41
N LEU A 99 4.16 -47.23 -4.07
CA LEU A 99 5.05 -48.30 -4.57
C LEU A 99 5.55 -49.35 -3.55
N SER A 100 4.66 -50.27 -3.15
CA SER A 100 4.70 -51.69 -3.58
C SER A 100 3.89 -52.58 -2.62
N LYS A 101 3.08 -53.46 -3.19
CA LYS A 101 2.42 -54.55 -2.47
C LYS A 101 3.48 -55.59 -2.09
N LEU A 102 3.82 -55.75 -0.82
CA LEU A 102 4.01 -57.06 -0.16
C LEU A 102 4.33 -56.89 1.33
N THR A 103 3.87 -57.85 2.14
CA THR A 103 4.15 -58.06 3.58
C THR A 103 3.39 -57.18 4.59
N MET A 104 2.13 -57.58 4.81
CA MET A 104 1.35 -57.38 6.03
C MET A 104 1.62 -58.55 6.99
N SER A 105 2.42 -58.34 8.03
CA SER A 105 2.29 -58.97 9.37
C SER A 105 3.51 -58.60 10.21
N VAL A 106 3.28 -58.26 11.48
CA VAL A 106 4.28 -57.97 12.53
C VAL A 106 4.94 -56.59 12.45
N PHE A 107 4.19 -55.53 12.77
CA PHE A 107 4.67 -54.37 13.55
C PHE A 107 3.43 -53.56 13.99
N SER A 108 2.82 -53.99 15.10
CA SER A 108 1.79 -53.21 15.77
C SER A 108 2.46 -52.09 16.57
N ILE A 109 1.87 -50.88 16.52
CA ILE A 109 2.22 -49.60 17.20
C ILE A 109 2.89 -48.56 16.27
N LEU A 110 2.20 -48.11 15.20
CA LEU A 110 2.57 -46.96 14.34
C LEU A 110 1.36 -46.51 13.51
N ARG A 111 0.53 -45.50 13.85
CA ARG A 111 -0.71 -45.27 13.06
C ARG A 111 -1.26 -43.82 13.04
N ASP A 112 -0.87 -42.98 12.07
CA ASP A 112 -1.80 -42.00 11.49
C ASP A 112 -2.98 -42.81 10.93
N LYS A 113 -4.21 -42.35 11.14
CA LYS A 113 -5.41 -43.10 10.78
C LYS A 113 -6.35 -42.23 9.98
N GLN A 114 -6.89 -42.82 8.92
CA GLN A 114 -8.11 -42.27 8.31
C GLN A 114 -9.15 -42.06 9.41
N PHE A 115 -9.94 -40.99 9.30
CA PHE A 115 -10.87 -40.58 10.34
C PHE A 115 -11.75 -41.73 10.85
N LYS A 116 -12.28 -42.57 9.94
CA LYS A 116 -13.12 -43.73 10.27
C LYS A 116 -12.46 -44.81 11.15
N ASN A 117 -11.13 -44.84 11.22
CA ASN A 117 -10.35 -45.82 11.98
C ASN A 117 -9.76 -45.21 13.27
N LEU A 118 -9.98 -43.91 13.51
CA LEU A 118 -9.45 -43.20 14.66
C LEU A 118 -10.24 -43.63 15.91
N THR A 119 -9.53 -44.05 16.95
CA THR A 119 -10.13 -44.37 18.25
C THR A 119 -10.02 -43.18 19.21
N ASP A 120 -10.84 -43.16 20.25
CA ASP A 120 -10.76 -42.14 21.31
C ASP A 120 -9.37 -42.08 21.95
N GLY A 121 -8.69 -43.23 22.10
CA GLY A 121 -7.32 -43.27 22.61
C GLY A 121 -6.32 -42.55 21.70
N ASP A 122 -6.43 -42.74 20.39
CA ASP A 122 -5.57 -42.05 19.40
C ASP A 122 -5.84 -40.53 19.37
N TRP A 123 -7.09 -40.12 19.61
CA TRP A 123 -7.45 -38.71 19.74
C TRP A 123 -6.88 -38.11 21.03
N ASN A 124 -7.20 -38.74 22.16
CA ASN A 124 -6.89 -38.24 23.49
C ASN A 124 -5.38 -38.10 23.69
N VAL A 125 -4.57 -39.05 23.25
CA VAL A 125 -3.11 -38.97 23.45
C VAL A 125 -2.49 -37.76 22.73
N ILE A 126 -2.98 -37.43 21.52
CA ILE A 126 -2.49 -36.26 20.77
C ILE A 126 -2.91 -34.97 21.46
N PHE A 127 -4.18 -34.84 21.85
CA PHE A 127 -4.64 -33.63 22.56
C PHE A 127 -4.01 -33.49 23.95
N ASN A 128 -3.81 -34.58 24.67
CA ASN A 128 -3.18 -34.59 25.99
C ASN A 128 -1.74 -34.08 25.93
N VAL A 129 -0.94 -34.55 24.97
CA VAL A 129 0.45 -34.12 24.86
C VAL A 129 0.58 -32.72 24.27
N HIS A 130 -0.06 -32.45 23.12
CA HIS A 130 0.17 -31.21 22.39
C HIS A 130 -0.57 -30.01 22.97
N VAL A 131 -1.84 -30.17 23.33
CA VAL A 131 -2.71 -29.05 23.76
C VAL A 131 -2.76 -28.95 25.27
N LYS A 132 -3.18 -30.03 25.94
CA LYS A 132 -3.29 -30.06 27.40
C LYS A 132 -1.93 -29.92 28.06
N GLY A 133 -0.88 -30.57 27.54
CA GLY A 133 0.48 -30.42 28.05
C GLY A 133 0.97 -28.98 28.00
N ALA A 134 0.80 -28.31 26.86
CA ALA A 134 1.16 -26.89 26.73
C ALA A 134 0.32 -26.00 27.67
N PHE A 135 -0.96 -26.30 27.86
CA PHE A 135 -1.82 -25.63 28.82
C PHE A 135 -1.32 -25.79 30.27
N GLN A 136 -0.99 -27.02 30.68
CA GLN A 136 -0.53 -27.30 32.04
C GLN A 136 0.79 -26.58 32.35
N ILE A 137 1.74 -26.59 31.41
CA ILE A 137 3.02 -25.90 31.56
C ILE A 137 2.81 -24.39 31.67
N VAL A 138 2.06 -23.78 30.73
CA VAL A 138 1.86 -22.33 30.72
C VAL A 138 1.06 -21.88 31.94
N LYS A 139 0.02 -22.61 32.33
CA LYS A 139 -0.78 -22.31 33.52
C LYS A 139 0.06 -22.34 34.79
N ALA A 140 0.88 -23.38 34.97
CA ALA A 140 1.77 -23.49 36.12
C ALA A 140 2.83 -22.38 36.14
N ALA A 141 3.36 -22.02 34.97
CA ALA A 141 4.40 -21.00 34.87
C ALA A 141 3.87 -19.57 35.01
N TRP A 142 2.61 -19.30 34.65
CA TRP A 142 2.06 -17.96 34.42
C TRP A 142 2.40 -16.93 35.52
N HIS A 143 2.25 -17.31 36.79
CA HIS A 143 2.52 -16.43 37.93
C HIS A 143 4.01 -16.20 38.21
N HIS A 144 4.87 -17.08 37.69
CA HIS A 144 6.33 -16.93 37.73
C HIS A 144 6.86 -16.16 36.52
N MET A 145 6.00 -15.84 35.55
CA MET A 145 6.39 -15.13 34.34
C MET A 145 6.23 -13.61 34.49
N CYS A 146 7.32 -12.86 34.38
CA CYS A 146 7.32 -11.39 34.32
C CYS A 146 8.30 -10.94 33.22
N ALA A 147 7.80 -10.26 32.17
CA ALA A 147 8.59 -9.80 31.01
C ALA A 147 9.21 -10.91 30.13
N GLN A 148 8.40 -11.81 29.57
CA GLN A 148 8.87 -13.13 29.08
C GLN A 148 8.21 -13.61 27.80
N LYS A 149 8.75 -14.70 27.22
CA LYS A 149 8.42 -15.15 25.86
C LYS A 149 7.95 -16.60 25.84
N ILE A 150 6.78 -16.84 25.25
CA ILE A 150 6.18 -18.16 25.05
C ILE A 150 6.15 -18.47 23.56
N ILE A 151 6.61 -19.66 23.20
CA ILE A 151 6.55 -20.20 21.84
C ILE A 151 5.71 -21.47 21.84
N PHE A 152 4.79 -21.55 20.90
CA PHE A 152 4.07 -22.78 20.59
C PHE A 152 4.50 -23.33 19.25
N THR A 153 4.65 -24.66 19.15
CA THR A 153 4.96 -25.32 17.87
C THR A 153 3.69 -25.84 17.20
N SER A 154 3.23 -25.16 16.15
CA SER A 154 2.17 -25.64 15.25
C SER A 154 2.78 -26.47 14.09
N SER A 155 2.08 -26.62 12.97
CA SER A 155 2.58 -27.32 11.77
C SER A 155 1.79 -26.94 10.52
N ASN A 156 2.36 -27.13 9.34
CA ASN A 156 1.63 -26.99 8.08
C ASN A 156 0.40 -27.91 8.02
N SER A 157 0.44 -29.09 8.65
CA SER A 157 -0.75 -29.94 8.81
C SER A 157 -1.86 -29.26 9.61
N GLY A 158 -1.53 -28.43 10.62
CA GLY A 158 -2.52 -27.67 11.38
C GLY A 158 -3.05 -26.45 10.60
N ILE A 159 -2.23 -25.84 9.76
CA ILE A 159 -2.60 -24.66 8.98
C ILE A 159 -3.43 -25.01 7.74
N TYR A 160 -3.02 -26.04 6.99
CA TYR A 160 -3.61 -26.39 5.70
C TYR A 160 -4.45 -27.68 5.74
N GLY A 161 -4.40 -28.42 6.84
CA GLY A 161 -4.92 -29.79 6.91
C GLY A 161 -3.96 -30.82 6.32
N ASN A 162 -4.08 -32.07 6.74
CA ASN A 162 -3.36 -33.18 6.11
C ASN A 162 -4.15 -34.49 6.20
N PHE A 163 -4.03 -35.33 5.18
CA PHE A 163 -4.78 -36.59 5.10
C PHE A 163 -4.36 -37.55 6.23
N GLY A 164 -5.34 -38.14 6.92
CA GLY A 164 -5.10 -39.12 7.99
C GLY A 164 -4.62 -38.53 9.32
N GLN A 165 -4.62 -37.19 9.46
CA GLN A 165 -4.05 -36.48 10.62
C GLN A 165 -5.08 -35.62 11.35
N VAL A 166 -6.39 -35.94 11.33
CA VAL A 166 -7.41 -35.01 11.86
C VAL A 166 -7.18 -34.60 13.32
N ASN A 167 -6.74 -35.51 14.19
CA ASN A 167 -6.39 -35.24 15.58
C ASN A 167 -5.15 -34.34 15.68
N TYR A 168 -4.10 -34.63 14.92
CA TYR A 168 -2.85 -33.86 14.92
C TYR A 168 -3.02 -32.47 14.31
N SER A 169 -3.65 -32.35 13.14
CA SER A 169 -4.02 -31.08 12.51
C SER A 169 -4.86 -30.23 13.45
N SER A 170 -5.89 -30.80 14.08
CA SER A 170 -6.74 -30.08 15.04
C SER A 170 -5.94 -29.60 16.26
N ALA A 171 -5.10 -30.45 16.84
CA ALA A 171 -4.26 -30.08 17.98
C ALA A 171 -3.27 -28.96 17.63
N LYS A 172 -2.62 -29.03 16.46
CA LYS A 172 -1.66 -28.00 16.01
C LYS A 172 -2.34 -26.68 15.62
N ALA A 173 -3.55 -26.72 15.07
CA ALA A 173 -4.37 -25.53 14.84
C ALA A 173 -4.81 -24.89 16.16
N ALA A 174 -5.19 -25.69 17.16
CA ALA A 174 -5.61 -25.21 18.48
C ALA A 174 -4.51 -24.38 19.18
N LEU A 175 -3.24 -24.75 19.00
CA LEU A 175 -2.11 -23.99 19.55
C LEU A 175 -1.98 -22.58 18.95
N VAL A 176 -2.46 -22.35 17.72
CA VAL A 176 -2.49 -21.01 17.12
C VAL A 176 -3.48 -20.11 17.85
N GLY A 177 -4.72 -20.59 18.02
CA GLY A 177 -5.74 -19.87 18.79
C GLY A 177 -5.30 -19.64 20.23
N PHE A 178 -4.70 -20.65 20.86
CA PHE A 178 -4.19 -20.56 22.23
C PHE A 178 -3.13 -19.45 22.36
N SER A 179 -2.12 -19.43 21.49
CA SER A 179 -1.10 -18.37 21.51
C SER A 179 -1.68 -16.98 21.25
N LYS A 180 -2.60 -16.83 20.29
CA LYS A 180 -3.21 -15.53 19.95
C LYS A 180 -4.01 -14.97 21.15
N SER A 181 -4.68 -15.82 21.93
CA SER A 181 -5.37 -15.39 23.15
C SER A 181 -4.39 -15.01 24.27
N LEU A 182 -3.37 -15.85 24.53
CA LEU A 182 -2.36 -15.55 25.54
C LEU A 182 -1.56 -14.28 25.23
N ALA A 183 -1.30 -13.99 23.96
CA ALA A 183 -0.65 -12.75 23.55
C ALA A 183 -1.39 -11.50 24.04
N LYS A 184 -2.74 -11.54 24.01
CA LYS A 184 -3.60 -10.45 24.49
C LYS A 184 -3.68 -10.41 26.01
N GLU A 185 -3.87 -11.55 26.66
CA GLU A 185 -3.94 -11.65 28.12
C GLU A 185 -2.62 -11.28 28.81
N GLY A 186 -1.49 -11.63 28.19
CA GLY A 186 -0.14 -11.40 28.68
C GLY A 186 0.42 -10.01 28.41
N GLN A 187 -0.19 -9.22 27.51
CA GLN A 187 0.35 -7.92 27.07
C GLN A 187 0.60 -6.96 28.23
N LYS A 188 -0.36 -6.84 29.16
CA LYS A 188 -0.22 -5.98 30.36
C LYS A 188 0.89 -6.43 31.33
N TYR A 189 1.36 -7.66 31.21
CA TYR A 189 2.42 -8.24 32.04
C TYR A 189 3.74 -8.39 31.28
N ASN A 190 3.81 -7.86 30.05
CA ASN A 190 4.93 -8.03 29.13
C ASN A 190 5.25 -9.52 28.85
N ILE A 191 4.22 -10.37 28.82
CA ILE A 191 4.33 -11.79 28.43
C ILE A 191 3.90 -11.89 26.98
N PHE A 192 4.82 -12.18 26.06
CA PHE A 192 4.53 -12.28 24.63
C PHE A 192 4.45 -13.74 24.22
N SER A 193 3.47 -14.06 23.38
CA SER A 193 3.23 -15.43 22.90
C SER A 193 3.21 -15.46 21.38
N ASN A 194 4.07 -16.28 20.78
CA ASN A 194 4.14 -16.47 19.34
C ASN A 194 4.11 -17.95 18.96
N VAL A 195 3.83 -18.23 17.69
CA VAL A 195 3.75 -19.59 17.14
C VAL A 195 4.82 -19.79 16.08
N ILE A 196 5.50 -20.93 16.13
CA ILE A 196 6.36 -21.40 15.05
C ILE A 196 5.67 -22.55 14.29
N VAL A 197 5.76 -22.51 12.96
CA VAL A 197 5.25 -23.51 12.01
C VAL A 197 6.47 -24.08 11.27
N PRO A 198 7.19 -25.04 11.87
CA PRO A 198 8.48 -25.47 11.33
C PRO A 198 8.30 -26.52 10.23
N THR A 199 9.15 -26.44 9.20
CA THR A 199 9.40 -27.54 8.26
C THR A 199 10.86 -27.93 8.38
N ALA A 200 11.12 -29.11 8.94
CA ALA A 200 12.47 -29.61 9.17
C ALA A 200 12.58 -31.11 8.89
N SER A 201 13.74 -31.53 8.40
CA SER A 201 14.15 -32.91 8.25
C SER A 201 14.19 -33.60 9.60
N SER A 202 13.65 -34.82 9.65
CA SER A 202 13.72 -35.68 10.83
C SER A 202 14.44 -36.98 10.49
N ARG A 203 15.02 -37.65 11.49
CA ARG A 203 15.65 -38.97 11.33
C ARG A 203 14.74 -39.99 10.62
N LEU A 204 13.42 -39.83 10.76
CA LEU A 204 12.40 -40.69 10.18
C LEU A 204 12.19 -40.49 8.67
N THR A 205 12.65 -39.37 8.11
CA THR A 205 12.55 -39.03 6.67
C THR A 205 13.84 -39.26 5.90
N LYS A 206 14.94 -39.65 6.58
CA LYS A 206 16.29 -39.76 6.02
C LYS A 206 16.42 -40.82 4.92
N SER A 207 15.62 -41.88 4.95
CA SER A 207 15.64 -42.96 3.94
C SER A 207 14.73 -42.70 2.74
N ILE A 208 14.03 -41.56 2.69
CA ILE A 208 12.99 -41.26 1.70
C ILE A 208 13.32 -39.99 0.90
N ILE A 209 13.93 -39.00 1.54
CA ILE A 209 14.26 -37.71 0.94
C ILE A 209 15.72 -37.74 0.43
N PRO A 210 16.01 -37.28 -0.80
CA PRO A 210 17.38 -37.12 -1.29
C PRO A 210 18.26 -36.34 -0.31
N GLU A 211 19.51 -36.76 -0.12
CA GLU A 211 20.42 -36.22 0.89
C GLU A 211 20.60 -34.69 0.77
N GLU A 212 20.72 -34.18 -0.46
CA GLU A 212 20.82 -32.73 -0.74
C GLU A 212 19.61 -31.92 -0.25
N ILE A 213 18.41 -32.51 -0.26
CA ILE A 213 17.18 -31.87 0.25
C ILE A 213 17.13 -32.03 1.77
N PHE A 214 17.52 -33.21 2.27
CA PHE A 214 17.54 -33.50 3.70
C PHE A 214 18.42 -32.51 4.48
N GLU A 215 19.60 -32.17 3.96
CA GLU A 215 20.52 -31.20 4.56
C GLU A 215 19.95 -29.78 4.57
N LYS A 216 19.24 -29.37 3.51
CA LYS A 216 18.65 -28.02 3.43
C LYS A 216 17.57 -27.77 4.48
N PHE A 217 16.89 -28.81 4.95
CA PHE A 217 15.86 -28.70 5.98
C PHE A 217 16.38 -29.10 7.38
N ASP A 218 17.70 -29.04 7.62
CA ASP A 218 18.26 -29.30 8.94
C ASP A 218 17.60 -28.41 10.03
N PRO A 219 17.18 -28.98 11.17
CA PRO A 219 16.57 -28.25 12.29
C PRO A 219 17.36 -27.02 12.77
N ARG A 220 18.69 -27.01 12.57
CA ARG A 220 19.58 -25.87 12.89
C ARG A 220 19.14 -24.58 12.21
N PHE A 221 18.51 -24.68 11.05
CA PHE A 221 18.04 -23.51 10.31
C PHE A 221 16.73 -22.91 10.85
N VAL A 222 16.02 -23.62 11.74
CA VAL A 222 14.80 -23.12 12.40
C VAL A 222 15.12 -22.50 13.77
N ALA A 223 16.17 -22.95 14.44
CA ALA A 223 16.52 -22.45 15.78
C ALA A 223 16.71 -20.92 15.89
N PRO A 224 17.29 -20.20 14.91
CA PRO A 224 17.52 -18.76 15.02
C PRO A 224 16.25 -17.92 15.20
N ILE A 225 15.17 -18.23 14.48
CA ILE A 225 13.92 -17.45 14.60
C ILE A 225 13.26 -17.68 15.96
N VAL A 226 13.31 -18.89 16.50
CA VAL A 226 12.80 -19.18 17.86
C VAL A 226 13.62 -18.43 18.90
N ALA A 227 14.95 -18.41 18.78
CA ALA A 227 15.82 -17.63 19.66
C ALA A 227 15.52 -16.13 19.59
N TYR A 228 15.29 -15.59 18.38
CA TYR A 228 14.97 -14.18 18.19
C TYR A 228 13.59 -13.82 18.76
N LEU A 229 12.55 -14.61 18.51
CA LEU A 229 11.21 -14.40 19.09
C LEU A 229 11.23 -14.45 20.63
N CYS A 230 12.20 -15.15 21.20
CA CYS A 230 12.43 -15.23 22.64
C CYS A 230 13.40 -14.18 23.19
N HIS A 231 13.97 -13.30 22.35
CA HIS A 231 14.88 -12.25 22.79
C HIS A 231 14.11 -11.05 23.36
N GLU A 232 14.68 -10.38 24.35
CA GLU A 232 14.07 -9.21 25.02
C GLU A 232 13.75 -8.08 24.04
N SER A 233 14.57 -7.89 23.01
CA SER A 233 14.41 -6.84 22.00
C SER A 233 13.30 -7.14 20.98
N CYS A 234 12.74 -8.35 20.97
CA CYS A 234 11.76 -8.72 19.96
C CYS A 234 10.36 -8.19 20.33
N PRO A 235 9.77 -7.29 19.52
CA PRO A 235 8.47 -6.70 19.82
C PRO A 235 7.30 -7.61 19.43
N GLU A 236 7.57 -8.74 18.76
CA GLU A 236 6.53 -9.60 18.20
C GLU A 236 5.68 -10.27 19.28
N ASN A 237 4.37 -10.12 19.15
CA ASN A 237 3.37 -10.73 20.03
C ASN A 237 2.15 -11.16 19.21
N GLY A 238 1.66 -12.39 19.41
CA GLY A 238 0.56 -12.97 18.66
C GLY A 238 0.89 -13.40 17.22
N GLY A 239 2.17 -13.39 16.85
CA GLY A 239 2.63 -13.72 15.51
C GLY A 239 2.66 -15.23 15.24
N VAL A 240 2.45 -15.62 13.99
CA VAL A 240 2.59 -16.99 13.49
C VAL A 240 3.67 -17.00 12.40
N PHE A 241 4.72 -17.78 12.60
CA PHE A 241 5.90 -17.75 11.74
C PHE A 241 6.17 -19.13 11.14
N GLU A 242 6.19 -19.23 9.81
CA GLU A 242 6.70 -20.39 9.09
C GLU A 242 8.22 -20.33 9.02
N ALA A 243 8.89 -21.47 9.18
CA ALA A 243 10.35 -21.55 9.21
C ALA A 243 10.85 -22.85 8.58
N ALA A 244 11.74 -22.73 7.59
CA ALA A 244 12.29 -23.87 6.86
C ALA A 244 13.60 -23.50 6.15
N GLY A 245 14.67 -24.29 6.32
CA GLY A 245 15.91 -24.13 5.54
C GLY A 245 16.53 -22.73 5.51
N GLY A 246 16.35 -21.95 6.57
CA GLY A 246 16.90 -20.60 6.72
C GLY A 246 15.97 -19.50 6.18
N TRP A 247 14.82 -19.88 5.63
CA TRP A 247 13.73 -18.99 5.27
C TRP A 247 12.74 -18.87 6.44
N PHE A 248 12.23 -17.65 6.64
CA PHE A 248 11.22 -17.32 7.63
C PHE A 248 10.11 -16.47 6.99
N GLY A 249 8.85 -16.83 7.22
CA GLY A 249 7.69 -16.07 6.75
C GLY A 249 6.70 -15.82 7.87
N LYS A 250 6.13 -14.61 7.96
CA LYS A 250 5.05 -14.30 8.90
C LYS A 250 3.70 -14.54 8.22
N ARG A 251 2.85 -15.34 8.85
CA ARG A 251 1.48 -15.58 8.38
C ARG A 251 0.52 -14.55 8.97
N LYS A 252 -0.37 -14.05 8.12
CA LYS A 252 -1.51 -13.20 8.46
C LYS A 252 -2.76 -13.78 7.80
N ASP A 253 -3.85 -13.88 8.54
CA ASP A 253 -5.15 -14.30 7.98
C ASP A 253 -5.78 -13.09 7.28
N ALA A 254 -6.38 -13.29 6.11
CA ALA A 254 -7.01 -12.21 5.34
C ALA A 254 -8.48 -12.56 5.08
N LEU A 255 -9.35 -11.55 5.17
CA LEU A 255 -10.80 -11.70 4.99
C LEU A 255 -11.29 -10.80 3.85
N SER A 256 -12.26 -11.30 3.08
CA SER A 256 -13.12 -10.53 2.18
C SER A 256 -14.49 -10.36 2.84
N CYS A 257 -14.97 -9.13 2.97
CA CYS A 257 -16.22 -8.79 3.65
C CYS A 257 -17.28 -8.35 2.63
N PHE A 258 -18.19 -9.25 2.26
CA PHE A 258 -19.32 -8.92 1.38
C PHE A 258 -20.62 -9.55 1.89
N LEU A 259 -21.71 -8.79 1.85
CA LEU A 259 -23.06 -9.24 2.12
C LEU A 259 -23.86 -9.26 0.80
N LYS A 260 -23.88 -10.38 0.06
CA LYS A 260 -24.92 -10.68 -0.95
C LYS A 260 -24.80 -12.06 -1.62
N ASP A 261 -25.85 -12.46 -2.34
CA ASP A 261 -26.05 -13.71 -3.11
C ASP A 261 -25.03 -14.02 -4.24
N SER A 262 -23.87 -13.35 -4.28
CA SER A 262 -22.84 -13.50 -5.30
C SER A 262 -21.61 -14.21 -4.73
N TRP A 263 -21.55 -15.53 -4.91
CA TRP A 263 -20.45 -16.37 -4.40
C TRP A 263 -19.08 -15.95 -4.96
N SER A 264 -19.03 -15.46 -6.20
CA SER A 264 -17.79 -14.97 -6.82
C SER A 264 -17.24 -13.73 -6.11
N ASP A 265 -18.11 -12.85 -5.59
CA ASP A 265 -17.68 -11.65 -4.87
C ASP A 265 -17.25 -11.99 -3.44
N ILE A 266 -17.97 -12.92 -2.78
CA ILE A 266 -17.60 -13.42 -1.44
C ILE A 266 -16.19 -14.03 -1.46
N THR A 267 -15.88 -14.78 -2.52
CA THR A 267 -14.60 -15.51 -2.65
C THR A 267 -13.51 -14.72 -3.38
N ASP A 268 -13.77 -13.47 -3.78
CA ASP A 268 -12.74 -12.59 -4.37
C ASP A 268 -11.78 -12.06 -3.29
N MET A 269 -10.57 -12.63 -3.29
CA MET A 269 -9.51 -12.26 -2.36
C MET A 269 -8.61 -11.11 -2.86
N SER A 270 -8.89 -10.53 -4.04
CA SER A 270 -8.08 -9.45 -4.64
C SER A 270 -8.09 -8.16 -3.81
N LYS A 271 -9.09 -7.98 -2.94
CA LYS A 271 -9.25 -6.84 -2.02
C LYS A 271 -9.22 -7.25 -0.55
N SER A 272 -8.68 -8.43 -0.25
CA SER A 272 -8.66 -8.96 1.12
C SER A 272 -7.86 -8.06 2.07
N GLN A 273 -8.30 -8.00 3.32
CA GLN A 273 -7.69 -7.19 4.37
C GLN A 273 -7.31 -8.07 5.56
N ASN A 274 -6.28 -7.67 6.31
CA ASN A 274 -5.88 -8.32 7.55
C ASN A 274 -6.38 -7.51 8.74
N PHE A 275 -7.15 -8.14 9.62
CA PHE A 275 -7.60 -7.56 10.88
C PHE A 275 -6.66 -7.96 12.03
N GLU A 276 -6.32 -7.01 12.89
CA GLU A 276 -5.44 -7.25 14.05
C GLU A 276 -6.23 -7.70 15.28
N THR A 277 -7.46 -7.18 15.44
CA THR A 277 -8.36 -7.51 16.53
C THR A 277 -9.73 -7.95 16.03
N VAL A 278 -10.50 -8.62 16.91
CA VAL A 278 -11.89 -9.01 16.61
C VAL A 278 -12.77 -7.76 16.50
N GLN A 279 -12.43 -6.69 17.22
CA GLN A 279 -13.13 -5.42 17.21
C GLN A 279 -13.02 -4.72 15.84
N ASP A 280 -11.84 -4.76 15.22
CA ASP A 280 -11.62 -4.15 13.89
C ASP A 280 -12.51 -4.82 12.83
N GLU A 281 -12.58 -6.16 12.86
CA GLU A 281 -13.44 -6.95 11.98
C GLU A 281 -14.93 -6.65 12.23
N CYS A 282 -15.37 -6.62 13.49
CA CYS A 282 -16.76 -6.29 13.82
C CYS A 282 -17.13 -4.86 13.38
N PHE A 283 -16.22 -3.90 13.50
CA PHE A 283 -16.46 -2.52 13.08
C PHE A 283 -16.61 -2.41 11.56
N ASP A 284 -15.72 -3.07 10.79
CA ASP A 284 -15.85 -3.12 9.34
C ASP A 284 -17.17 -3.79 8.92
N LEU A 285 -17.56 -4.90 9.56
CA LEU A 285 -18.85 -5.55 9.30
C LEU A 285 -20.03 -4.59 9.49
N VAL A 286 -20.06 -3.81 10.59
CA VAL A 286 -21.09 -2.81 10.84
C VAL A 286 -21.07 -1.72 9.77
N GLN A 287 -19.90 -1.29 9.30
CA GLN A 287 -19.81 -0.34 8.18
C GLN A 287 -20.38 -0.93 6.89
N GLN A 288 -20.05 -2.18 6.54
CA GLN A 288 -20.58 -2.84 5.35
C GLN A 288 -22.11 -3.02 5.44
N ILE A 289 -22.65 -3.39 6.61
CA ILE A 289 -24.10 -3.47 6.83
C ILE A 289 -24.76 -2.11 6.60
N ASN A 290 -24.20 -1.04 7.18
CA ASN A 290 -24.74 0.31 7.02
C ASN A 290 -24.68 0.80 5.56
N ILE A 291 -23.62 0.45 4.83
CA ILE A 291 -23.50 0.74 3.39
C ILE A 291 -24.57 -0.02 2.60
N SER A 292 -24.77 -1.31 2.90
CA SER A 292 -25.78 -2.13 2.24
C SER A 292 -27.21 -1.66 2.54
N GLN A 293 -27.52 -1.31 3.80
CA GLN A 293 -28.83 -0.77 4.17
C GLN A 293 -29.13 0.58 3.51
N LYS A 294 -28.12 1.47 3.41
CA LYS A 294 -28.25 2.72 2.62
C LYS A 294 -28.39 2.47 1.13
N ALA A 295 -27.86 1.36 0.61
CA ALA A 295 -28.00 0.97 -0.79
C ALA A 295 -29.38 0.36 -1.11
N GLU A 296 -30.14 -0.10 -0.11
CA GLU A 296 -31.50 -0.64 -0.29
C GLU A 296 -32.60 0.46 -0.33
N GLU A 297 -32.30 1.70 0.08
CA GLU A 297 -33.26 2.81 0.09
C GLU A 297 -33.39 3.60 -1.22
N ILE A 298 -32.79 3.17 -2.34
CA ILE A 298 -32.83 3.93 -3.60
C ILE A 298 -33.27 3.06 -4.78
N GLN A 299 -34.46 3.35 -5.33
CA GLN A 299 -35.08 2.71 -6.49
C GLN A 299 -34.96 3.60 -7.75
N GLU A 300 -34.83 2.92 -8.90
CA GLU A 300 -34.74 3.36 -10.31
C GLU A 300 -33.35 3.78 -10.85
N GLY A 301 -32.74 2.88 -11.65
CA GLY A 301 -31.63 3.20 -12.56
C GLY A 301 -30.22 3.27 -11.95
N HIS A 302 -29.86 2.37 -11.01
CA HIS A 302 -28.60 2.49 -10.29
C HIS A 302 -27.38 1.91 -11.00
N PHE A 303 -26.47 2.80 -11.38
CA PHE A 303 -25.06 2.50 -11.58
C PHE A 303 -24.36 2.26 -10.24
N LYS A 304 -23.43 1.30 -10.18
CA LYS A 304 -22.63 1.07 -8.98
C LYS A 304 -21.48 2.08 -8.92
N PRO A 305 -21.24 2.76 -7.77
CA PRO A 305 -20.08 3.61 -7.63
C PRO A 305 -18.79 2.82 -7.89
N THR A 306 -17.82 3.43 -8.56
CA THR A 306 -16.53 2.77 -8.85
C THR A 306 -15.39 3.47 -8.14
N LYS A 307 -14.43 2.69 -7.63
CA LYS A 307 -13.24 3.21 -6.97
C LYS A 307 -12.04 3.18 -7.90
N TYR A 308 -11.22 4.23 -7.87
CA TYR A 308 -9.99 4.35 -8.63
C TYR A 308 -8.86 4.87 -7.75
N ALA A 309 -7.92 3.98 -7.41
CA ALA A 309 -6.69 4.34 -6.70
C ALA A 309 -5.63 4.80 -7.70
N TYR A 310 -4.94 5.90 -7.38
CA TYR A 310 -3.91 6.47 -8.24
C TYR A 310 -2.74 7.00 -7.43
N THR A 311 -1.60 7.06 -8.10
CA THR A 311 -0.32 7.55 -7.61
C THR A 311 0.14 8.74 -8.46
N PRO A 312 1.22 9.46 -8.08
CA PRO A 312 1.75 10.53 -8.92
C PRO A 312 2.14 10.02 -10.31
N LYS A 313 2.56 8.75 -10.43
CA LYS A 313 2.86 8.11 -11.73
C LYS A 313 1.67 8.16 -12.68
N ASP A 314 0.46 7.87 -12.21
CA ASP A 314 -0.74 7.83 -13.05
C ASP A 314 -1.12 9.23 -13.53
N ALA A 315 -1.04 10.22 -12.64
CA ALA A 315 -1.27 11.62 -12.95
C ALA A 315 -0.25 12.17 -13.97
N ILE A 316 1.03 11.87 -13.78
CA ILE A 316 2.12 12.29 -14.68
C ILE A 316 1.96 11.63 -16.06
N LEU A 317 1.69 10.32 -16.12
CA LEU A 317 1.49 9.62 -17.38
C LEU A 317 0.28 10.17 -18.15
N TYR A 318 -0.81 10.50 -17.45
CA TYR A 318 -1.94 11.19 -18.07
C TYR A 318 -1.55 12.56 -18.63
N ALA A 319 -0.79 13.36 -17.89
CA ALA A 319 -0.31 14.66 -18.38
C ALA A 319 0.53 14.51 -19.67
N ILE A 320 1.46 13.54 -19.71
CA ILE A 320 2.27 13.23 -20.90
C ILE A 320 1.36 12.83 -22.08
N SER A 321 0.32 12.02 -21.83
CA SER A 321 -0.56 11.53 -22.89
C SER A 321 -1.49 12.59 -23.48
N ILE A 322 -1.51 13.80 -22.91
CA ILE A 322 -2.20 14.98 -23.45
C ILE A 322 -1.20 16.08 -23.88
N GLY A 323 0.06 15.70 -24.11
CA GLY A 323 1.09 16.54 -24.72
C GLY A 323 1.90 17.38 -23.73
N ALA A 324 1.86 17.09 -22.42
CA ALA A 324 2.77 17.75 -21.50
C ALA A 324 4.23 17.35 -21.79
N THR A 325 5.12 18.34 -21.68
CA THR A 325 6.55 18.27 -22.01
C THR A 325 7.40 18.82 -20.88
N VAL A 326 8.59 18.24 -20.69
CA VAL A 326 9.47 18.55 -19.56
C VAL A 326 9.94 20.01 -19.50
N ASP A 327 10.06 20.67 -20.65
CA ASP A 327 10.56 22.05 -20.78
C ASP A 327 9.54 23.10 -20.31
N LYS A 328 8.24 22.81 -20.41
CA LYS A 328 7.15 23.76 -20.07
C LYS A 328 6.31 23.32 -18.88
N HIS A 329 6.22 22.02 -18.64
CA HIS A 329 5.16 21.43 -17.82
C HIS A 329 5.71 20.64 -16.62
N LEU A 330 6.91 20.99 -16.14
CA LEU A 330 7.56 20.27 -15.04
C LEU A 330 6.65 20.19 -13.79
N HIS A 331 5.80 21.21 -13.56
CA HIS A 331 4.82 21.27 -12.47
C HIS A 331 3.68 20.23 -12.54
N VAL A 332 3.50 19.52 -13.66
CA VAL A 332 2.59 18.37 -13.76
C VAL A 332 3.32 17.06 -14.11
N LEU A 333 4.65 17.12 -14.27
CA LEU A 333 5.49 16.00 -14.70
C LEU A 333 6.50 15.54 -13.64
N TYR A 334 6.70 16.32 -12.59
CA TYR A 334 7.64 16.01 -11.52
C TYR A 334 6.97 16.14 -10.16
N GLU A 335 6.76 15.00 -9.51
CA GLU A 335 6.06 14.89 -8.23
C GLU A 335 6.72 15.64 -7.07
N ASN A 336 8.02 15.98 -7.20
CA ASN A 336 8.73 16.80 -6.21
C ASN A 336 8.84 18.28 -6.62
N HIS A 337 8.18 18.70 -7.69
CA HIS A 337 8.05 20.11 -8.03
C HIS A 337 7.26 20.84 -6.94
N ASP A 338 7.68 22.05 -6.55
CA ASP A 338 7.05 22.80 -5.45
C ASP A 338 5.54 23.04 -5.65
N ASN A 339 5.15 23.23 -6.91
CA ASN A 339 3.77 23.42 -7.33
C ASN A 339 3.26 22.18 -8.09
N PHE A 340 3.70 20.98 -7.70
CA PHE A 340 3.18 19.77 -8.35
C PHE A 340 1.66 19.73 -8.23
N THR A 341 0.98 19.69 -9.37
CA THR A 341 -0.48 19.59 -9.42
C THR A 341 -0.89 18.47 -10.37
N VAL A 342 -1.96 17.79 -10.02
CA VAL A 342 -2.62 16.88 -10.95
C VAL A 342 -3.40 17.70 -11.97
N PHE A 343 -3.29 17.36 -13.24
CA PHE A 343 -4.01 18.03 -14.32
C PHE A 343 -5.54 17.89 -14.08
N PRO A 344 -6.35 18.97 -14.07
CA PRO A 344 -7.77 18.88 -13.67
C PRO A 344 -8.58 17.86 -14.48
N LEU A 345 -8.35 17.79 -15.79
CA LEU A 345 -9.05 16.83 -16.67
C LEU A 345 -8.67 15.36 -16.38
N PHE A 346 -7.71 15.08 -15.49
CA PHE A 346 -7.52 13.75 -14.92
C PHE A 346 -8.83 13.17 -14.35
N ALA A 347 -9.83 14.00 -14.03
CA ALA A 347 -11.21 13.62 -13.74
C ALA A 347 -11.84 12.63 -14.75
N VAL A 348 -11.38 12.57 -16.00
CA VAL A 348 -11.87 11.58 -16.98
C VAL A 348 -11.40 10.16 -16.68
N VAL A 349 -10.26 10.00 -16.00
CA VAL A 349 -9.61 8.71 -15.73
C VAL A 349 -10.42 7.86 -14.76
N PRO A 350 -10.85 8.34 -13.56
CA PRO A 350 -11.70 7.54 -12.68
C PRO A 350 -13.10 7.30 -13.27
N CYS A 351 -13.46 7.99 -14.35
CA CYS A 351 -14.67 7.75 -15.13
C CYS A 351 -14.50 6.66 -16.22
N SER A 352 -13.31 6.08 -16.41
CA SER A 352 -13.05 5.15 -17.53
C SER A 352 -13.89 3.86 -17.49
N SER A 353 -14.50 3.55 -16.34
CA SER A 353 -15.41 2.42 -16.16
C SER A 353 -16.81 2.64 -16.76
N ILE A 354 -17.09 3.82 -17.33
CA ILE A 354 -18.41 4.19 -17.90
C ILE A 354 -18.91 3.15 -18.91
N SER A 355 -18.02 2.58 -19.72
CA SER A 355 -18.39 1.56 -20.71
C SER A 355 -18.95 0.30 -20.05
N LYS A 356 -18.36 -0.14 -18.94
CA LYS A 356 -18.85 -1.26 -18.14
C LYS A 356 -20.19 -0.93 -17.48
N GLN A 357 -20.30 0.27 -16.92
CA GLN A 357 -21.54 0.76 -16.30
C GLN A 357 -22.71 0.78 -17.29
N LEU A 358 -22.45 1.14 -18.55
CA LEU A 358 -23.47 1.19 -19.59
C LEU A 358 -23.89 -0.19 -20.09
N ILE A 359 -23.00 -1.19 -20.12
CA ILE A 359 -23.33 -2.55 -20.58
C ILE A 359 -24.45 -3.16 -19.73
N ASP A 360 -24.44 -2.89 -18.42
CA ASP A 360 -25.45 -3.39 -17.49
C ASP A 360 -26.72 -2.51 -17.48
N LEU A 361 -26.70 -1.36 -18.18
CA LEU A 361 -27.83 -0.45 -18.22
C LEU A 361 -28.92 -0.97 -19.16
N THR A 362 -30.08 -1.28 -18.58
CA THR A 362 -31.30 -1.58 -19.35
C THR A 362 -32.23 -0.38 -19.31
N ILE A 363 -32.64 0.09 -20.49
CA ILE A 363 -33.65 1.15 -20.63
C ILE A 363 -34.88 0.54 -21.34
N PRO A 364 -36.09 0.63 -20.78
CA PRO A 364 -37.29 0.10 -21.42
C PRO A 364 -37.46 0.60 -22.86
N ASN A 365 -37.74 -0.31 -23.78
CA ASN A 365 -37.98 -0.03 -25.21
C ASN A 365 -36.80 0.57 -25.99
N ILE A 366 -35.58 0.55 -25.44
CA ILE A 366 -34.37 1.04 -26.13
C ILE A 366 -33.31 -0.05 -26.13
N ASN A 367 -32.82 -0.41 -27.33
CA ASN A 367 -31.70 -1.33 -27.48
C ASN A 367 -30.41 -0.56 -27.82
N LEU A 368 -29.46 -0.52 -26.88
CA LEU A 368 -28.20 0.21 -27.02
C LEU A 368 -27.18 -0.62 -27.82
N ASP A 369 -26.89 -0.20 -29.04
CA ASP A 369 -25.82 -0.77 -29.86
C ASP A 369 -24.49 -0.05 -29.58
N PHE A 370 -23.65 -0.66 -28.75
CA PHE A 370 -22.34 -0.11 -28.36
C PHE A 370 -21.36 0.04 -29.53
N THR A 371 -21.56 -0.66 -30.64
CA THR A 371 -20.71 -0.49 -31.84
C THR A 371 -20.98 0.84 -32.55
N LYS A 372 -22.13 1.46 -32.25
CA LYS A 372 -22.59 2.75 -32.80
C LYS A 372 -22.55 3.89 -31.78
N LEU A 373 -21.97 3.65 -30.61
CA LEU A 373 -21.78 4.64 -29.56
C LEU A 373 -20.70 5.66 -29.97
N LEU A 374 -21.05 6.93 -29.90
CA LEU A 374 -20.13 8.05 -30.03
C LEU A 374 -20.20 8.93 -28.78
N HIS A 375 -19.04 9.44 -28.37
CA HIS A 375 -18.97 10.48 -27.34
C HIS A 375 -19.24 11.84 -28.01
N GLY A 376 -20.42 12.42 -27.76
CA GLY A 376 -20.87 13.65 -28.42
C GLY A 376 -20.43 14.92 -27.72
N GLU A 377 -20.61 15.01 -26.41
CA GLU A 377 -20.25 16.19 -25.61
C GLU A 377 -19.68 15.79 -24.25
N GLN A 378 -18.80 16.63 -23.73
CA GLN A 378 -18.22 16.48 -22.39
C GLN A 378 -18.37 17.79 -21.61
N TYR A 379 -18.79 17.67 -20.35
CA TYR A 379 -18.78 18.74 -19.36
C TYR A 379 -18.03 18.29 -18.11
N PHE A 380 -17.26 19.20 -17.51
CA PHE A 380 -16.79 19.11 -16.13
C PHE A 380 -16.84 20.48 -15.45
N GLU A 381 -17.15 20.45 -14.16
CA GLU A 381 -16.90 21.50 -13.20
C GLU A 381 -16.02 20.96 -12.07
N PHE A 382 -14.88 21.62 -11.85
CA PHE A 382 -13.87 21.25 -10.88
C PHE A 382 -14.05 22.08 -9.60
N LYS A 383 -14.48 21.41 -8.53
CA LYS A 383 -14.73 22.02 -7.22
C LYS A 383 -13.45 22.15 -6.40
N LYS A 384 -12.58 21.13 -6.46
CA LYS A 384 -11.29 21.07 -5.75
C LYS A 384 -10.22 20.42 -6.62
N THR A 385 -8.96 20.67 -6.28
CA THR A 385 -7.81 20.01 -6.90
C THR A 385 -7.67 18.58 -6.43
N PHE A 386 -7.30 17.68 -7.33
CA PHE A 386 -6.92 16.32 -6.97
C PHE A 386 -5.61 16.34 -6.16
N LYS A 387 -5.53 15.50 -5.11
CA LYS A 387 -4.29 15.25 -4.38
C LYS A 387 -3.26 14.58 -5.31
N SER A 388 -1.98 14.55 -4.91
CA SER A 388 -0.93 13.88 -5.70
C SER A 388 -1.12 12.36 -5.82
N SER A 389 -1.85 11.78 -4.89
CA SER A 389 -2.25 10.37 -4.84
C SER A 389 -3.50 10.23 -3.98
N GLY A 390 -4.27 9.17 -4.20
CA GLY A 390 -5.45 8.89 -3.37
C GLY A 390 -6.32 7.79 -3.97
N CYS A 391 -7.51 7.63 -3.39
CA CYS A 391 -8.54 6.73 -3.91
C CYS A 391 -9.81 7.54 -4.17
N LEU A 392 -10.21 7.62 -5.43
CA LEU A 392 -11.39 8.36 -5.86
C LEU A 392 -12.59 7.43 -5.94
N THR A 393 -13.77 7.94 -5.62
CA THR A 393 -15.04 7.24 -5.90
C THR A 393 -15.83 8.02 -6.94
N THR A 394 -16.22 7.35 -8.03
CA THR A 394 -17.07 7.93 -9.07
C THR A 394 -18.50 7.42 -8.92
N HIS A 395 -19.43 8.33 -8.73
CA HIS A 395 -20.87 8.10 -8.72
C HIS A 395 -21.45 8.47 -10.09
N TYR A 396 -22.34 7.64 -10.62
CA TYR A 396 -22.97 7.87 -11.92
C TYR A 396 -24.49 7.97 -11.76
N LYS A 397 -25.11 8.84 -12.54
CA LYS A 397 -26.57 8.99 -12.58
C LYS A 397 -27.04 9.25 -13.99
N LEU A 398 -27.92 8.40 -14.51
CA LEU A 398 -28.59 8.66 -15.79
C LEU A 398 -29.50 9.87 -15.57
N ALA A 399 -29.14 11.00 -16.18
CA ALA A 399 -29.87 12.25 -16.04
C ALA A 399 -31.07 12.28 -16.98
N ASP A 400 -30.89 11.83 -18.23
CA ASP A 400 -31.95 11.84 -19.24
C ASP A 400 -31.63 10.93 -20.43
N VAL A 401 -32.66 10.61 -21.21
CA VAL A 401 -32.57 9.87 -22.48
C VAL A 401 -33.39 10.61 -23.54
N LEU A 402 -32.71 11.14 -24.55
CA LEU A 402 -33.32 11.95 -25.60
C LEU A 402 -33.49 11.18 -26.90
N ASP A 403 -34.62 11.38 -27.56
CA ASP A 403 -34.88 10.89 -28.91
C ASP A 403 -34.57 11.99 -29.93
N LYS A 404 -33.60 11.74 -30.81
CA LYS A 404 -33.17 12.67 -31.87
C LYS A 404 -33.56 12.16 -33.26
N GLY A 405 -34.65 11.40 -33.37
CA GLY A 405 -35.10 10.78 -34.63
C GLY A 405 -34.39 9.44 -34.79
N ASP A 406 -33.47 9.31 -35.74
CA ASP A 406 -32.72 8.04 -35.93
C ASP A 406 -31.59 7.83 -34.88
N SER A 407 -31.61 8.51 -33.74
CA SER A 407 -30.55 8.39 -32.74
C SER A 407 -31.06 8.68 -31.34
N ALA A 408 -30.42 8.07 -30.34
CA ALA A 408 -30.64 8.38 -28.94
C ALA A 408 -29.45 9.16 -28.35
N ILE A 409 -29.71 10.02 -27.37
CA ILE A 409 -28.67 10.61 -26.52
C ILE A 409 -28.92 10.22 -25.08
N LEU A 410 -27.92 9.62 -24.44
CA LEU A 410 -27.91 9.41 -22.99
C LEU A 410 -27.12 10.54 -22.34
N LEU A 411 -27.76 11.26 -21.43
CA LEU A 411 -27.12 12.24 -20.57
C LEU A 411 -26.75 11.54 -19.26
N LEU A 412 -25.46 11.39 -19.00
CA LEU A 412 -24.94 10.68 -17.84
C LEU A 412 -24.16 11.66 -16.96
N ASN A 413 -24.71 11.97 -15.79
CA ASN A 413 -24.04 12.79 -14.80
C ASN A 413 -23.05 11.93 -14.01
N VAL A 414 -21.90 12.51 -13.69
CA VAL A 414 -20.88 11.91 -12.84
C VAL A 414 -20.51 12.84 -11.70
N GLU A 415 -20.24 12.28 -10.54
CA GLU A 415 -19.68 12.97 -9.39
C GLU A 415 -18.47 12.19 -8.88
N ILE A 416 -17.35 12.89 -8.68
CA ILE A 416 -16.10 12.30 -8.22
C ILE A 416 -15.80 12.82 -6.81
N THR A 417 -15.66 11.90 -5.86
CA THR A 417 -15.36 12.19 -4.45
C THR A 417 -14.02 11.58 -4.02
N ASP A 418 -13.41 12.17 -2.99
CA ASP A 418 -12.21 11.63 -2.34
C ASP A 418 -12.53 10.59 -1.24
N GLU A 419 -11.51 10.09 -0.54
CA GLU A 419 -11.67 9.15 0.57
C GLU A 419 -12.48 9.68 1.77
N ASN A 420 -12.67 10.99 1.86
CA ASN A 420 -13.48 11.65 2.90
C ASN A 420 -14.92 11.95 2.41
N ASN A 421 -15.28 11.48 1.22
CA ASN A 421 -16.53 11.80 0.51
C ASN A 421 -16.68 13.28 0.15
N GLU A 422 -15.57 14.03 0.00
CA GLU A 422 -15.63 15.41 -0.51
C GLU A 422 -15.69 15.43 -2.03
N THR A 423 -16.65 16.17 -2.61
CA THR A 423 -16.77 16.33 -4.07
C THR A 423 -15.61 17.13 -4.65
N LEU A 424 -14.85 16.50 -5.55
CA LEU A 424 -13.74 17.11 -6.26
C LEU A 424 -14.18 17.65 -7.63
N ALA A 425 -15.02 16.92 -8.34
CA ALA A 425 -15.51 17.30 -9.66
C ALA A 425 -16.89 16.72 -9.95
N VAL A 426 -17.70 17.46 -10.70
CA VAL A 426 -18.97 16.99 -11.27
C VAL A 426 -18.92 17.12 -12.78
N GLY A 427 -19.48 16.16 -13.51
CA GLY A 427 -19.42 16.12 -14.96
C GLY A 427 -20.70 15.62 -15.60
N GLN A 428 -20.82 15.83 -16.90
CA GLN A 428 -21.90 15.29 -17.71
C GLN A 428 -21.35 14.79 -19.05
N TYR A 429 -21.59 13.51 -19.31
CA TYR A 429 -21.30 12.85 -20.58
C TYR A 429 -22.56 12.85 -21.44
N SER A 430 -22.44 13.27 -22.69
CA SER A 430 -23.49 13.13 -23.70
C SER A 430 -23.10 12.03 -24.67
N LEU A 431 -23.75 10.88 -24.55
CA LEU A 431 -23.43 9.66 -25.30
C LEU A 431 -24.45 9.46 -26.42
N PHE A 432 -23.99 9.46 -27.66
CA PHE A 432 -24.82 9.44 -28.86
C PHE A 432 -24.85 8.03 -29.47
N PHE A 433 -26.02 7.41 -29.51
CA PHE A 433 -26.23 6.08 -30.11
C PHE A 433 -26.97 6.21 -31.44
N ARG A 434 -26.25 5.96 -32.54
CA ARG A 434 -26.83 5.98 -33.89
C ARG A 434 -27.73 4.76 -34.12
N GLY A 435 -28.88 4.96 -34.76
CA GLY A 435 -29.83 3.88 -35.07
C GLY A 435 -30.70 3.43 -33.89
N THR A 436 -30.59 4.09 -32.73
CA THR A 436 -31.27 3.73 -31.48
C THR A 436 -32.38 4.72 -31.09
N GLY A 437 -32.84 5.57 -32.02
CA GLY A 437 -33.91 6.53 -31.77
C GLY A 437 -35.30 6.04 -32.20
N ASN A 438 -36.25 6.97 -32.39
CA ASN A 438 -37.64 6.74 -32.77
C ASN A 438 -38.46 5.95 -31.72
N PHE A 439 -38.07 6.04 -30.45
CA PHE A 439 -38.78 5.44 -29.33
C PHE A 439 -39.82 6.40 -28.71
N GLY A 440 -39.98 7.60 -29.27
CA GLY A 440 -40.99 8.57 -28.83
C GLY A 440 -40.59 9.38 -27.60
N GLY A 441 -39.29 9.43 -27.28
CA GLY A 441 -38.75 10.21 -26.17
C GLY A 441 -38.77 11.73 -26.43
N GLN A 442 -38.44 12.49 -25.39
CA GLN A 442 -38.30 13.95 -25.52
C GLN A 442 -37.09 14.32 -26.38
N ARG A 443 -37.22 15.38 -27.19
CA ARG A 443 -36.11 15.85 -28.06
C ARG A 443 -35.10 16.71 -27.31
N GLU A 444 -35.47 17.34 -26.21
CA GLU A 444 -34.62 18.26 -25.45
C GLU A 444 -34.72 17.96 -23.96
N SER A 445 -33.63 18.22 -23.23
CA SER A 445 -33.61 18.13 -21.77
C SER A 445 -33.32 19.49 -21.16
N LYS A 446 -33.98 19.77 -20.02
CA LYS A 446 -33.61 20.88 -19.13
C LYS A 446 -32.37 20.57 -18.29
N LEU A 447 -31.99 19.29 -18.18
CA LEU A 447 -30.82 18.81 -17.44
C LEU A 447 -29.54 18.82 -18.29
N GLU A 448 -29.66 19.02 -19.62
CA GLU A 448 -28.53 19.13 -20.52
C GLU A 448 -27.78 20.45 -20.28
N ILE A 449 -26.48 20.35 -19.92
CA ILE A 449 -25.61 21.51 -19.83
C ILE A 449 -25.34 22.04 -21.24
N LYS A 450 -25.78 23.27 -21.53
CA LYS A 450 -25.72 23.84 -22.88
C LYS A 450 -24.30 24.22 -23.28
N THR A 451 -24.04 24.08 -24.58
CA THR A 451 -22.78 24.50 -25.23
C THR A 451 -22.81 25.99 -25.57
N ALA A 452 -21.65 26.57 -25.90
CA ALA A 452 -21.55 27.99 -26.28
C ALA A 452 -20.88 28.13 -27.65
N GLN A 453 -21.49 28.86 -28.59
CA GLN A 453 -20.89 29.09 -29.90
C GLN A 453 -19.74 30.09 -29.84
N VAL A 454 -18.69 29.87 -30.63
CA VAL A 454 -17.60 30.85 -30.77
C VAL A 454 -18.06 32.10 -31.54
N PRO A 455 -17.48 33.28 -31.29
CA PRO A 455 -17.75 34.49 -32.04
C PRO A 455 -17.40 34.31 -33.53
N ARG A 456 -18.31 34.74 -34.43
CA ARG A 456 -18.12 34.64 -35.89
C ARG A 456 -17.70 35.95 -36.54
N ASP A 457 -17.89 37.04 -35.82
CA ASP A 457 -17.69 38.43 -36.21
C ASP A 457 -16.29 38.96 -35.86
N ARG A 458 -15.51 38.22 -35.06
CA ARG A 458 -14.14 38.58 -34.70
C ARG A 458 -13.17 37.40 -34.78
N LYS A 459 -11.90 37.71 -35.08
CA LYS A 459 -10.80 36.74 -35.09
C LYS A 459 -10.54 36.21 -33.67
N PRO A 460 -9.97 35.00 -33.52
CA PRO A 460 -9.51 34.50 -32.22
C PRO A 460 -8.51 35.46 -31.59
N ASP A 461 -8.57 35.59 -30.27
CA ASP A 461 -7.61 36.39 -29.49
C ASP A 461 -6.28 35.65 -29.35
N PHE A 462 -6.35 34.32 -29.19
CA PHE A 462 -5.19 33.44 -29.05
C PHE A 462 -5.34 32.22 -29.94
N VAL A 463 -4.21 31.74 -30.46
CA VAL A 463 -4.12 30.54 -31.28
C VAL A 463 -2.90 29.74 -30.84
N VAL A 464 -3.11 28.49 -30.46
CA VAL A 464 -2.03 27.56 -30.12
C VAL A 464 -2.05 26.39 -31.10
N GLU A 465 -0.91 26.10 -31.70
CA GLU A 465 -0.74 24.97 -32.61
C GLU A 465 0.18 23.92 -31.99
N GLU A 466 -0.25 22.66 -31.99
CA GLU A 466 0.58 21.56 -31.51
C GLU A 466 0.35 20.28 -32.29
N LYS A 467 1.44 19.60 -32.66
CA LYS A 467 1.40 18.34 -33.40
C LYS A 467 1.35 17.15 -32.44
N THR A 468 0.34 16.30 -32.61
CA THR A 468 0.23 15.06 -31.84
C THR A 468 1.26 14.02 -32.31
N ASP A 469 1.64 13.09 -31.44
CA ASP A 469 2.48 11.96 -31.84
C ASP A 469 1.69 10.94 -32.69
N LYS A 470 2.37 10.20 -33.57
CA LYS A 470 1.73 9.11 -34.34
C LYS A 470 1.20 8.00 -33.45
N ASN A 471 1.77 7.82 -32.27
CA ASN A 471 1.37 6.85 -31.25
C ASN A 471 0.50 7.48 -30.14
N GLN A 472 -0.01 8.71 -30.32
CA GLN A 472 -0.72 9.42 -29.26
C GLN A 472 -1.90 8.62 -28.68
N ALA A 473 -2.68 7.96 -29.55
CA ALA A 473 -3.79 7.10 -29.14
C ALA A 473 -3.32 5.84 -28.38
N ALA A 474 -2.17 5.28 -28.79
CA ALA A 474 -1.57 4.11 -28.13
C ALA A 474 -1.08 4.44 -26.71
N LEU A 475 -0.62 5.67 -26.48
CA LEU A 475 -0.27 6.17 -25.16
C LEU A 475 -1.51 6.51 -24.33
N TYR A 476 -2.41 7.33 -24.87
CA TYR A 476 -3.58 7.81 -24.14
C TYR A 476 -4.49 6.68 -23.64
N ARG A 477 -4.69 5.61 -24.41
CA ARG A 477 -5.51 4.47 -23.96
C ARG A 477 -5.02 3.82 -22.66
N GLN A 478 -3.70 3.86 -22.40
CA GLN A 478 -3.11 3.28 -21.19
C GLN A 478 -3.37 4.14 -19.95
N THR A 479 -3.46 5.46 -20.15
CA THR A 479 -3.52 6.43 -19.05
C THR A 479 -4.94 6.95 -18.82
N GLY A 480 -5.69 7.15 -19.90
CA GLY A 480 -7.09 7.60 -19.89
C GLY A 480 -8.09 6.48 -19.60
N GLY A 481 -7.64 5.22 -19.62
CA GLY A 481 -8.46 4.04 -19.34
C GLY A 481 -9.48 3.68 -20.43
N ASP A 482 -9.47 4.37 -21.58
CA ASP A 482 -10.32 4.08 -22.72
C ASP A 482 -9.62 3.14 -23.71
N TYR A 483 -9.94 1.86 -23.57
CA TYR A 483 -9.38 0.77 -24.35
C TYR A 483 -10.18 0.45 -25.62
N ASN A 484 -11.12 1.31 -26.04
CA ASN A 484 -11.94 1.06 -27.23
C ASN A 484 -11.05 0.78 -28.46
N PRO A 485 -11.23 -0.37 -29.15
CA PRO A 485 -10.34 -0.77 -30.24
C PRO A 485 -10.31 0.19 -31.44
N ILE A 486 -11.31 1.03 -31.65
CA ILE A 486 -11.34 2.01 -32.76
C ILE A 486 -10.14 2.99 -32.74
N HIS A 487 -9.44 3.07 -31.61
CA HIS A 487 -8.28 3.93 -31.40
C HIS A 487 -6.94 3.26 -31.70
N ILE A 488 -6.92 1.95 -31.98
CA ILE A 488 -5.65 1.20 -32.17
C ILE A 488 -5.73 0.13 -33.27
N ASP A 489 -6.87 -0.52 -33.45
CA ASP A 489 -7.07 -1.61 -34.40
C ASP A 489 -7.63 -1.08 -35.73
N PRO A 490 -6.88 -1.19 -36.85
CA PRO A 490 -7.36 -0.73 -38.16
C PRO A 490 -8.63 -1.42 -38.64
N ALA A 491 -8.81 -2.72 -38.37
CA ALA A 491 -9.97 -3.48 -38.84
C ALA A 491 -11.25 -3.02 -38.13
N LEU A 492 -11.17 -2.81 -36.81
CA LEU A 492 -12.31 -2.33 -36.03
C LEU A 492 -12.62 -0.85 -36.31
N ALA A 493 -11.60 -0.01 -36.53
CA ALA A 493 -11.82 1.36 -36.99
C ALA A 493 -12.57 1.40 -38.33
N GLN A 494 -12.17 0.56 -39.29
CA GLN A 494 -12.82 0.45 -40.60
C GLN A 494 -14.25 -0.09 -40.51
N PHE A 495 -14.46 -1.11 -39.68
CA PHE A 495 -15.79 -1.65 -39.41
C PHE A 495 -16.73 -0.58 -38.81
N SER A 496 -16.22 0.28 -37.93
CA SER A 496 -16.96 1.41 -37.34
C SER A 496 -17.05 2.65 -38.25
N GLY A 497 -16.64 2.55 -39.52
CA GLY A 497 -16.80 3.61 -40.52
C GLY A 497 -15.69 4.66 -40.56
N PHE A 498 -14.53 4.40 -39.96
CA PHE A 498 -13.35 5.27 -40.02
C PHE A 498 -12.31 4.70 -40.97
N SER A 499 -11.60 5.55 -41.73
CA SER A 499 -10.59 5.06 -42.67
C SER A 499 -9.32 4.51 -41.99
N LYS A 500 -9.04 4.94 -40.74
CA LYS A 500 -7.90 4.56 -39.90
C LYS A 500 -8.27 4.72 -38.43
N PRO A 501 -7.49 4.14 -37.48
CA PRO A 501 -7.68 4.41 -36.06
C PRO A 501 -7.64 5.90 -35.75
N ILE A 502 -8.61 6.37 -34.95
CA ILE A 502 -8.77 7.78 -34.60
C ILE A 502 -8.22 8.06 -33.21
N LEU A 503 -7.79 9.28 -32.94
CA LEU A 503 -7.43 9.74 -31.61
C LEU A 503 -8.69 9.90 -30.75
N HIS A 504 -8.58 9.59 -29.46
CA HIS A 504 -9.68 9.80 -28.51
C HIS A 504 -10.11 11.27 -28.47
N GLY A 505 -11.41 11.53 -28.47
CA GLY A 505 -11.95 12.89 -28.31
C GLY A 505 -11.47 13.52 -26.99
N LEU A 506 -11.46 12.74 -25.91
CA LEU A 506 -10.97 13.17 -24.60
C LEU A 506 -9.45 13.46 -24.58
N CYS A 507 -8.65 12.81 -25.44
CA CYS A 507 -7.25 13.17 -25.61
C CYS A 507 -7.12 14.54 -26.30
N THR A 508 -7.87 14.75 -27.39
CA THR A 508 -7.94 16.07 -28.07
C THR A 508 -8.42 17.16 -27.11
N LEU A 509 -9.37 16.85 -26.24
CA LEU A 509 -9.83 17.74 -25.17
C LEU A 509 -8.73 18.05 -24.17
N GLY A 510 -7.91 17.06 -23.78
CA GLY A 510 -6.75 17.27 -22.92
C GLY A 510 -5.74 18.24 -23.51
N TYR A 511 -5.42 18.10 -24.80
CA TYR A 511 -4.58 19.09 -25.52
C TYR A 511 -5.21 20.48 -25.49
N ALA A 512 -6.49 20.61 -25.84
CA ALA A 512 -7.18 21.91 -25.84
C ALA A 512 -7.24 22.56 -24.44
N ALA A 513 -7.52 21.76 -23.40
CA ALA A 513 -7.52 22.21 -22.01
C ALA A 513 -6.12 22.67 -21.56
N ARG A 514 -5.07 21.96 -21.99
CA ARG A 514 -3.69 22.37 -21.71
C ARG A 514 -3.34 23.67 -22.43
N HIS A 515 -3.70 23.80 -23.71
CA HIS A 515 -3.49 25.04 -24.46
C HIS A 515 -4.18 26.24 -23.78
N LEU A 516 -5.41 26.06 -23.27
CA LEU A 516 -6.12 27.07 -22.50
C LEU A 516 -5.34 27.45 -21.23
N LEU A 517 -4.93 26.45 -20.45
CA LEU A 517 -4.21 26.66 -19.19
C LEU A 517 -2.83 27.30 -19.40
N ASP A 518 -2.09 26.89 -20.43
CA ASP A 518 -0.81 27.51 -20.80
C ASP A 518 -0.97 28.98 -21.20
N THR A 519 -2.12 29.32 -21.81
CA THR A 519 -2.42 30.68 -22.27
C THR A 519 -2.88 31.58 -21.12
N PHE A 520 -3.76 31.08 -20.23
CA PHE A 520 -4.45 31.92 -19.23
C PHE A 520 -3.95 31.73 -17.80
N SER A 521 -3.37 30.58 -17.45
CA SER A 521 -2.91 30.25 -16.10
C SER A 521 -1.58 29.47 -16.11
N PRO A 522 -0.52 30.01 -16.74
CA PRO A 522 0.75 29.31 -16.84
C PRO A 522 1.30 28.97 -15.45
N ASN A 523 1.60 27.69 -15.21
CA ASN A 523 2.10 27.12 -13.95
C ASN A 523 1.08 26.98 -12.80
N ASP A 524 -0.22 27.27 -13.04
CA ASP A 524 -1.27 26.99 -12.06
C ASP A 524 -2.50 26.40 -12.74
N TYR A 525 -2.45 25.10 -12.99
CA TYR A 525 -3.54 24.37 -13.63
C TYR A 525 -4.76 24.19 -12.72
N SER A 526 -4.68 24.51 -11.42
CA SER A 526 -5.83 24.46 -10.50
C SER A 526 -6.93 25.49 -10.83
N GLN A 527 -6.62 26.44 -11.71
CA GLN A 527 -7.51 27.53 -12.08
C GLN A 527 -8.61 27.14 -13.06
N LEU A 528 -8.52 25.98 -13.74
CA LEU A 528 -9.62 25.51 -14.59
C LEU A 528 -10.83 25.15 -13.71
N LYS A 529 -11.94 25.88 -13.85
CA LYS A 529 -13.14 25.67 -13.05
C LYS A 529 -14.23 24.95 -13.80
N THR A 530 -14.49 25.33 -15.04
CA THR A 530 -15.48 24.65 -15.88
C THR A 530 -14.92 24.44 -17.27
N LEU A 531 -15.39 23.39 -17.93
CA LEU A 531 -15.08 23.06 -19.31
C LEU A 531 -16.29 22.36 -19.92
N LYS A 532 -16.81 22.89 -21.03
CA LYS A 532 -17.86 22.27 -21.84
C LYS A 532 -17.41 22.22 -23.29
N VAL A 533 -17.58 21.08 -23.94
CA VAL A 533 -17.24 20.90 -25.36
C VAL A 533 -18.25 20.03 -26.11
N ARG A 534 -18.30 20.20 -27.43
CA ARG A 534 -18.89 19.24 -28.37
C ARG A 534 -17.81 18.69 -29.30
N PHE A 535 -17.75 17.37 -29.41
CA PHE A 535 -16.93 16.67 -30.40
C PHE A 535 -17.67 16.65 -31.74
N THR A 536 -17.02 17.10 -32.81
CA THR A 536 -17.68 17.31 -34.11
C THR A 536 -17.14 16.42 -35.22
N LYS A 537 -15.83 16.13 -35.21
CA LYS A 537 -15.14 15.33 -36.23
C LYS A 537 -13.95 14.58 -35.61
N PRO A 538 -13.53 13.43 -36.18
CA PRO A 538 -12.38 12.67 -35.67
C PRO A 538 -11.04 13.37 -35.96
N VAL A 539 -10.06 13.10 -35.10
CA VAL A 539 -8.64 13.45 -35.29
C VAL A 539 -7.87 12.17 -35.58
N LEU A 540 -6.88 12.19 -36.47
CA LEU A 540 -5.94 11.09 -36.66
C LEU A 540 -4.65 11.35 -35.84
N PRO A 541 -4.11 10.34 -35.13
CA PRO A 541 -2.81 10.48 -34.47
C PRO A 541 -1.71 10.93 -35.46
N GLY A 542 -0.90 11.93 -35.07
CA GLY A 542 0.11 12.55 -35.92
C GLY A 542 -0.33 13.85 -36.61
N GLN A 543 -1.62 14.20 -36.57
CA GLN A 543 -2.14 15.47 -37.08
C GLN A 543 -1.86 16.63 -36.13
N THR A 544 -1.93 17.84 -36.67
CA THR A 544 -1.67 19.09 -35.94
C THR A 544 -2.97 19.70 -35.46
N LEU A 545 -3.10 19.86 -34.15
CA LEU A 545 -4.21 20.53 -33.50
C LEU A 545 -3.97 22.04 -33.48
N VAL A 546 -5.02 22.82 -33.78
CA VAL A 546 -5.03 24.29 -33.69
C VAL A 546 -6.17 24.69 -32.77
N THR A 547 -5.84 25.16 -31.57
CA THR A 547 -6.83 25.65 -30.59
C THR A 547 -6.95 27.16 -30.70
N GLU A 548 -8.11 27.63 -31.14
CA GLU A 548 -8.47 29.04 -31.26
C GLU A 548 -9.32 29.45 -30.06
N MET A 549 -9.01 30.59 -29.44
CA MET A 549 -9.60 31.02 -28.17
C MET A 549 -10.06 32.47 -28.26
N TRP A 550 -11.25 32.74 -27.73
CA TRP A 550 -11.90 34.04 -27.63
C TRP A 550 -12.23 34.28 -26.17
N ARG A 551 -11.59 35.29 -25.58
CA ARG A 551 -11.80 35.66 -24.18
C ARG A 551 -12.92 36.69 -24.09
N ASN A 552 -13.84 36.47 -23.14
CA ASN A 552 -14.91 37.41 -22.80
C ASN A 552 -14.52 38.20 -21.54
N ASP A 553 -15.21 39.33 -21.32
CA ASP A 553 -14.94 40.23 -20.19
C ASP A 553 -15.27 39.61 -18.82
N ASP A 554 -16.14 38.60 -18.79
CA ASP A 554 -16.56 37.85 -17.60
C ASP A 554 -15.58 36.73 -17.19
N GLY A 555 -14.45 36.59 -17.89
CA GLY A 555 -13.46 35.54 -17.65
C GLY A 555 -13.80 34.18 -18.27
N CYS A 556 -14.91 34.08 -18.99
CA CYS A 556 -15.21 32.93 -19.84
C CYS A 556 -14.37 32.97 -21.11
N VAL A 557 -13.87 31.82 -21.53
CA VAL A 557 -13.13 31.66 -22.79
C VAL A 557 -13.90 30.70 -23.67
N GLN A 558 -14.46 31.20 -24.76
CA GLN A 558 -15.00 30.37 -25.83
C GLN A 558 -13.84 29.87 -26.69
N PHE A 559 -13.86 28.62 -27.11
CA PHE A 559 -12.77 28.07 -27.91
C PHE A 559 -13.27 27.05 -28.93
N GLN A 560 -12.42 26.76 -29.91
CA GLN A 560 -12.59 25.61 -30.79
C GLN A 560 -11.23 25.00 -31.11
N THR A 561 -11.20 23.73 -31.48
CA THR A 561 -9.98 23.06 -31.95
C THR A 561 -10.21 22.51 -33.35
N LYS A 562 -9.24 22.76 -34.24
CA LYS A 562 -9.22 22.29 -35.62
C LYS A 562 -8.04 21.37 -35.87
N VAL A 563 -8.13 20.60 -36.95
CA VAL A 563 -6.99 19.92 -37.56
C VAL A 563 -6.40 20.83 -38.63
N LYS A 564 -5.13 21.21 -38.50
CA LYS A 564 -4.45 22.16 -39.40
C LYS A 564 -4.48 21.67 -40.86
N GLU A 565 -4.25 20.37 -41.05
CA GLU A 565 -4.12 19.76 -42.37
C GLU A 565 -5.43 19.77 -43.18
N SER A 566 -6.59 19.76 -42.51
CA SER A 566 -7.90 19.70 -43.17
C SER A 566 -8.76 20.95 -42.96
N GLY A 567 -8.39 21.81 -42.01
CA GLY A 567 -9.19 22.95 -41.55
C GLY A 567 -10.47 22.56 -40.79
N GLN A 568 -10.72 21.27 -40.58
CA GLN A 568 -11.96 20.79 -39.95
C GLN A 568 -11.96 21.07 -38.45
N VAL A 569 -13.08 21.61 -37.95
CA VAL A 569 -13.34 21.76 -36.51
C VAL A 569 -13.63 20.38 -35.92
N VAL A 570 -12.84 19.97 -34.92
CA VAL A 570 -12.94 18.68 -34.21
C VAL A 570 -13.51 18.82 -32.81
N ILE A 571 -13.26 19.98 -32.17
CA ILE A 571 -13.95 20.43 -30.95
C ILE A 571 -14.59 21.77 -31.28
N GLY A 572 -15.90 21.87 -31.13
CA GLY A 572 -16.67 23.09 -31.37
C GLY A 572 -17.67 23.36 -30.26
N ASN A 573 -18.32 24.52 -30.35
CA ASN A 573 -19.29 25.01 -29.36
C ASN A 573 -18.78 24.86 -27.92
N ALA A 574 -17.54 25.25 -27.68
CA ALA A 574 -16.86 24.99 -26.42
C ALA A 574 -16.58 26.26 -25.62
N PHE A 575 -16.60 26.12 -24.30
CA PHE A 575 -16.17 27.16 -23.38
C PHE A 575 -15.45 26.59 -22.17
N ALA A 576 -14.63 27.42 -21.54
CA ALA A 576 -13.98 27.16 -20.27
C ALA A 576 -13.99 28.41 -19.40
N THR A 577 -13.97 28.25 -18.08
CA THR A 577 -13.72 29.36 -17.15
C THR A 577 -12.44 29.12 -16.37
N CYS A 578 -11.56 30.12 -16.36
CA CYS A 578 -10.34 30.16 -15.57
C CYS A 578 -10.37 31.43 -14.72
N PHE A 579 -10.15 31.35 -13.41
CA PHE A 579 -10.02 32.57 -12.60
C PHE A 579 -8.65 33.20 -12.88
N LEU A 580 -8.67 34.39 -13.46
CA LEU A 580 -7.48 35.24 -13.53
C LEU A 580 -7.39 35.99 -12.20
N SER A 581 -6.50 35.57 -11.31
CA SER A 581 -6.26 36.32 -10.08
C SER A 581 -5.67 37.69 -10.46
N THR A 582 -6.45 38.74 -10.30
CA THR A 582 -5.89 40.05 -9.98
C THR A 582 -5.98 40.23 -8.46
N ALA A 583 -4.82 40.52 -7.86
CA ALA A 583 -4.57 40.98 -6.49
C ALA A 583 -4.05 39.96 -5.45
N LYS A 584 -2.77 40.21 -5.11
CA LYS A 584 -2.17 40.40 -3.77
C LYS A 584 -2.34 39.33 -2.69
N SER A 585 -1.21 38.66 -2.46
CA SER A 585 -0.60 38.33 -1.15
C SER A 585 -1.47 38.51 0.10
N ASP A 586 -1.87 37.38 0.70
CA ASP A 586 -2.20 37.32 2.12
C ASP A 586 -1.33 36.28 2.82
N ILE A 587 -0.20 36.78 3.34
CA ILE A 587 0.56 36.14 4.39
C ILE A 587 -0.18 36.43 5.69
N LYS A 588 -0.88 35.43 6.25
CA LYS A 588 -1.17 35.36 7.70
C LYS A 588 -1.77 34.02 8.09
N ARG A 589 -0.91 33.11 8.53
CA ARG A 589 -1.21 32.16 9.61
C ARG A 589 0.09 31.52 10.05
N GLU A 590 0.55 31.91 11.23
CA GLU A 590 1.21 31.02 12.21
C GLU A 590 1.87 31.85 13.30
N SER A 591 1.18 31.93 14.44
CA SER A 591 1.82 32.30 15.69
C SER A 591 1.06 31.65 16.84
N SER A 592 1.31 30.36 17.09
CA SER A 592 1.09 29.75 18.43
C SER A 592 1.47 28.26 18.50
N LEU A 593 2.69 27.86 18.14
CA LEU A 593 3.26 26.55 18.52
C LEU A 593 4.79 26.65 18.70
N LYS A 594 5.27 27.68 19.41
CA LYS A 594 6.68 27.77 19.81
C LYS A 594 6.89 27.09 21.15
N SER A 595 7.20 25.79 21.14
CA SER A 595 8.17 25.20 22.06
C SER A 595 8.41 23.72 21.74
N GLN A 596 9.69 23.36 21.56
CA GLN A 596 10.29 22.00 21.51
C GLN A 596 10.62 21.42 20.12
N ILE A 597 11.40 22.12 19.30
CA ILE A 597 12.20 21.48 18.23
C ILE A 597 13.65 21.30 18.67
N LYS A 598 14.21 20.10 18.50
CA LYS A 598 15.56 19.70 18.90
C LYS A 598 16.64 20.42 18.10
N SER A 599 16.39 20.64 16.81
CA SER A 599 17.31 21.33 15.90
C SER A 599 17.60 22.78 16.29
N ARG A 600 16.84 23.40 17.20
CA ARG A 600 17.16 24.76 17.70
C ARG A 600 18.55 24.83 18.33
N GLN A 601 18.93 23.81 19.11
CA GLN A 601 20.28 23.74 19.71
C GLN A 601 21.38 23.68 18.63
N VAL A 602 21.08 23.05 17.50
CA VAL A 602 22.00 22.98 16.36
C VAL A 602 22.22 24.39 15.77
N PHE A 603 21.17 25.18 15.57
CA PHE A 603 21.32 26.55 15.06
C PHE A 603 22.04 27.48 16.04
N ASP A 604 21.83 27.31 17.35
CA ASP A 604 22.57 28.04 18.38
C ASP A 604 24.07 27.73 18.35
N GLN A 605 24.44 26.45 18.20
CA GLN A 605 25.83 26.03 18.03
C GLN A 605 26.46 26.58 16.74
N LEU A 606 25.71 26.56 15.62
CA LEU A 606 26.19 27.13 14.36
C LEU A 606 26.41 28.64 14.46
N LYS A 607 25.58 29.33 15.24
CA LYS A 607 25.74 30.77 15.50
C LYS A 607 27.00 31.07 16.30
N GLU A 608 27.31 30.24 17.29
CA GLU A 608 28.58 30.33 18.03
C GLU A 608 29.79 30.01 17.14
N ARG A 609 29.65 29.06 16.22
CA ARG A 609 30.71 28.73 15.26
C ARG A 609 30.98 29.88 14.30
N LEU A 610 29.93 30.49 13.75
CA LEU A 610 30.05 31.61 12.82
C LEU A 610 30.73 32.84 13.44
N SER A 611 30.55 33.07 14.75
CA SER A 611 31.25 34.17 15.45
C SER A 611 32.75 33.93 15.62
N LYS A 612 33.20 32.67 15.60
CA LYS A 612 34.61 32.26 15.73
C LYS A 612 35.36 32.17 14.40
N ASP A 613 34.66 32.02 13.28
CA ASP A 613 35.24 31.91 11.94
C ASP A 613 34.46 32.74 10.90
N PRO A 614 34.66 34.07 10.84
CA PRO A 614 33.96 34.94 9.91
C PRO A 614 34.41 34.78 8.45
N ASN A 615 35.54 34.12 8.18
CA ASN A 615 36.08 33.93 6.83
C ASN A 615 35.20 33.02 5.95
N VAL A 616 34.28 32.26 6.56
CA VAL A 616 33.30 31.42 5.86
C VAL A 616 32.41 32.26 4.93
N VAL A 617 32.08 33.51 5.30
CA VAL A 617 31.19 34.37 4.52
C VAL A 617 31.77 34.68 3.14
N GLU A 618 33.07 34.97 3.07
CA GLU A 618 33.78 35.24 1.81
C GLU A 618 33.84 34.00 0.90
N GLN A 619 33.84 32.79 1.49
CA GLN A 619 33.95 31.54 0.73
C GLN A 619 32.60 31.04 0.19
N VAL A 620 31.52 31.29 0.92
CA VAL A 620 30.19 30.72 0.62
C VAL A 620 29.34 31.69 -0.21
N GLN A 621 29.29 32.97 0.17
CA GLN A 621 28.56 34.05 -0.50
C GLN A 621 27.10 33.72 -0.87
N ALA A 622 26.36 33.09 0.05
CA ALA A 622 24.99 32.65 -0.18
C ALA A 622 24.11 32.74 1.08
N ILE A 623 22.79 32.87 0.86
CA ILE A 623 21.78 32.84 1.91
C ILE A 623 21.04 31.50 1.84
N TYR A 624 20.90 30.83 2.98
CA TYR A 624 20.23 29.54 3.11
C TYR A 624 19.01 29.67 4.02
N LEU A 625 17.86 29.17 3.59
CA LEU A 625 16.66 29.06 4.41
C LEU A 625 16.45 27.60 4.79
N TRP A 626 16.40 27.30 6.08
CA TRP A 626 16.06 25.99 6.60
C TRP A 626 14.61 26.00 7.06
N ILE A 627 13.83 25.04 6.57
CA ILE A 627 12.47 24.77 7.02
C ILE A 627 12.50 23.47 7.82
N ILE A 628 12.21 23.57 9.11
CA ILE A 628 12.21 22.42 10.02
C ILE A 628 10.79 21.89 10.14
N THR A 629 10.61 20.61 9.84
CA THR A 629 9.31 19.93 9.94
C THR A 629 9.26 18.91 11.06
N GLN A 630 8.07 18.55 11.53
CA GLN A 630 7.84 17.38 12.38
C GLN A 630 6.55 16.70 11.91
N ASN A 631 6.61 15.40 11.60
CA ASN A 631 5.47 14.66 11.03
C ASN A 631 4.89 15.30 9.74
N GLY A 632 5.72 15.99 8.96
CA GLY A 632 5.33 16.65 7.71
C GLY A 632 4.78 18.07 7.86
N GLU A 633 4.55 18.56 9.09
CA GLU A 633 4.13 19.93 9.36
C GLU A 633 5.33 20.84 9.64
N GLU A 634 5.27 22.09 9.19
CA GLU A 634 6.34 23.08 9.41
C GLU A 634 6.30 23.60 10.86
N MET A 635 7.41 23.48 11.57
CA MET A 635 7.52 23.89 12.97
C MET A 635 8.30 25.20 13.15
N SER A 636 9.30 25.44 12.31
CA SER A 636 10.10 26.67 12.36
C SER A 636 10.91 26.87 11.07
N ARG A 637 11.42 28.09 10.90
CA ARG A 637 12.36 28.46 9.84
C ARG A 637 13.60 29.12 10.43
N PHE A 638 14.76 28.82 9.87
CA PHE A 638 16.02 29.46 10.21
C PHE A 638 16.72 29.96 8.97
N THR A 639 17.20 31.19 9.01
CA THR A 639 18.05 31.74 7.94
C THR A 639 19.50 31.68 8.37
N ILE A 640 20.36 31.13 7.51
CA ILE A 640 21.82 31.26 7.56
C ILE A 640 22.23 32.18 6.41
N ASP A 641 22.50 33.45 6.72
CA ASP A 641 23.02 34.42 5.79
C ASP A 641 24.56 34.38 5.83
N LEU A 642 25.18 33.80 4.81
CA LEU A 642 26.63 33.80 4.60
C LEU A 642 27.00 34.64 3.37
N LYS A 643 26.18 35.65 3.05
CA LYS A 643 26.39 36.57 1.93
C LYS A 643 26.67 37.99 2.44
N ASN A 644 25.98 38.41 3.49
CA ASN A 644 25.97 39.79 3.94
C ASN A 644 26.74 39.99 5.26
N GLY A 645 27.46 41.10 5.37
CA GLY A 645 28.15 41.51 6.60
C GLY A 645 29.13 40.46 7.13
N LYS A 646 29.08 40.17 8.44
CA LYS A 646 29.89 39.12 9.09
C LYS A 646 29.22 37.74 9.09
N GLY A 647 28.11 37.60 8.36
CA GLY A 647 27.25 36.43 8.38
C GLY A 647 26.33 36.40 9.61
N TYR A 648 25.11 35.91 9.42
CA TYR A 648 24.08 35.92 10.47
C TYR A 648 23.26 34.63 10.45
N ILE A 649 23.01 34.06 11.64
CA ILE A 649 22.05 32.97 11.82
C ILE A 649 20.92 33.46 12.74
N TYR A 650 19.68 33.36 12.27
CA TYR A 650 18.51 33.80 13.02
C TYR A 650 17.25 33.03 12.63
N GLU A 651 16.28 32.96 13.54
CA GLU A 651 14.97 32.36 13.30
C GLU A 651 14.10 33.31 12.44
N GLY A 652 13.47 32.78 11.39
CA GLY A 652 12.63 33.51 10.44
C GLY A 652 13.16 33.52 9.00
N ASN A 653 12.42 34.19 8.13
CA ASN A 653 12.74 34.31 6.70
C ASN A 653 13.93 35.24 6.42
N PRO A 654 14.60 35.12 5.26
CA PRO A 654 15.63 36.05 4.83
C PRO A 654 15.13 37.50 4.84
N LYS A 655 15.91 38.41 5.45
CA LYS A 655 15.47 39.80 5.70
C LYS A 655 15.66 40.74 4.50
N ASN A 656 16.72 40.54 3.73
CA ASN A 656 17.16 41.51 2.71
C ASN A 656 17.03 40.98 1.28
N GLU A 657 17.23 39.68 1.07
CA GLU A 657 17.22 39.04 -0.25
C GLU A 657 16.65 37.62 -0.14
N SER A 658 16.20 37.03 -1.24
CA SER A 658 15.73 35.64 -1.27
C SER A 658 16.87 34.65 -0.96
N ALA A 659 16.51 33.52 -0.37
CA ALA A 659 17.49 32.45 -0.15
C ALA A 659 17.97 31.88 -1.51
N GLY A 660 19.28 31.69 -1.64
CA GLY A 660 19.86 30.99 -2.78
C GLY A 660 19.51 29.50 -2.78
N VAL A 661 19.33 28.92 -1.59
CA VAL A 661 18.80 27.56 -1.39
C VAL A 661 17.89 27.52 -0.17
N THR A 662 16.76 26.84 -0.32
CA THR A 662 15.88 26.45 0.78
C THR A 662 16.02 24.94 1.04
N MET A 663 16.18 24.55 2.29
CA MET A 663 16.40 23.17 2.74
C MET A 663 15.28 22.78 3.70
N THR A 664 14.45 21.81 3.33
CA THR A 664 13.37 21.31 4.18
C THR A 664 13.74 19.94 4.72
N ILE A 665 13.66 19.75 6.04
CA ILE A 665 14.09 18.53 6.71
C ILE A 665 13.33 18.33 8.03
N ASP A 666 13.08 17.07 8.39
CA ASP A 666 12.50 16.73 9.70
C ASP A 666 13.47 17.09 10.85
N ASP A 667 12.92 17.53 11.99
CA ASP A 667 13.66 17.97 13.15
C ASP A 667 14.69 16.93 13.65
N GLN A 668 14.31 15.65 13.67
CA GLN A 668 15.22 14.58 14.09
C GLN A 668 16.27 14.29 13.01
N ASP A 669 15.86 14.25 11.74
CA ASP A 669 16.78 14.03 10.61
C ASP A 669 17.81 15.17 10.49
N MET A 670 17.46 16.42 10.85
CA MET A 670 18.39 17.55 10.89
C MET A 670 19.46 17.38 11.98
N VAL A 671 19.06 16.92 13.17
CA VAL A 671 20.02 16.60 14.24
C VAL A 671 20.96 15.49 13.80
N ASP A 672 20.44 14.43 13.19
CA ASP A 672 21.24 13.32 12.70
C ASP A 672 22.14 13.71 11.51
N LEU A 673 21.70 14.64 10.66
CA LEU A 673 22.47 15.20 9.55
C LEU A 673 23.71 15.94 10.08
N ILE A 674 23.53 16.82 11.06
CA ILE A 674 24.65 17.59 11.63
C ILE A 674 25.55 16.73 12.52
N ALA A 675 24.99 15.75 13.23
CA ALA A 675 25.76 14.77 13.99
C ALA A 675 26.53 13.78 13.10
N GLY A 676 26.37 13.84 11.77
CA GLY A 676 27.01 12.94 10.81
C GLY A 676 26.44 11.52 10.80
N LYS A 677 25.34 11.27 11.52
CA LYS A 677 24.62 9.98 11.53
C LYS A 677 23.79 9.78 10.26
N LEU A 678 23.34 10.87 9.65
CA LEU A 678 22.60 10.88 8.40
C LEU A 678 23.45 11.51 7.29
N ASN A 679 23.68 10.75 6.22
CA ASN A 679 24.39 11.27 5.04
C ASN A 679 23.45 12.15 4.20
N SER A 680 23.91 13.34 3.81
CA SER A 680 23.10 14.33 3.07
C SER A 680 22.60 13.83 1.71
N GLN A 681 23.42 13.08 0.96
CA GLN A 681 23.00 12.51 -0.33
C GLN A 681 21.94 11.42 -0.13
N LYS A 682 22.12 10.54 0.86
CA LYS A 682 21.11 9.53 1.21
C LYS A 682 19.81 10.16 1.69
N ALA A 683 19.88 11.22 2.50
CA ALA A 683 18.70 11.95 2.96
C ALA A 683 17.94 12.58 1.79
N PHE A 684 18.66 13.17 0.84
CA PHE A 684 18.06 13.74 -0.37
C PHE A 684 17.42 12.66 -1.25
N MET A 685 18.13 11.57 -1.54
CA MET A 685 17.61 10.46 -2.34
C MET A 685 16.41 9.75 -1.69
N ALA A 686 16.34 9.72 -0.36
CA ALA A 686 15.22 9.15 0.39
C ALA A 686 14.07 10.15 0.62
N GLY A 687 14.15 11.38 0.09
CA GLY A 687 13.13 12.43 0.26
C GLY A 687 13.06 13.07 1.65
N LYS A 688 13.99 12.73 2.55
CA LYS A 688 14.10 13.25 3.92
C LYS A 688 14.67 14.68 3.99
N LEU A 689 15.53 15.02 3.04
CA LEU A 689 16.05 16.38 2.84
C LEU A 689 15.59 16.87 1.47
N LYS A 690 14.78 17.93 1.42
CA LYS A 690 14.35 18.56 0.17
C LYS A 690 15.14 19.84 -0.05
N LEU A 691 15.64 20.05 -1.26
CA LEU A 691 16.40 21.24 -1.64
C LEU A 691 15.64 21.99 -2.73
N LYS A 692 15.45 23.29 -2.53
CA LYS A 692 14.82 24.22 -3.48
C LYS A 692 15.79 25.36 -3.78
N GLY A 693 15.88 25.82 -5.03
CA GLY A 693 16.84 26.86 -5.45
C GLY A 693 18.12 26.29 -6.06
N ASN A 694 19.24 27.00 -5.95
CA ASN A 694 20.51 26.62 -6.57
C ASN A 694 21.23 25.52 -5.77
N ILE A 695 20.90 24.26 -6.07
CA ILE A 695 21.40 23.07 -5.36
C ILE A 695 22.94 23.04 -5.24
N MET A 696 23.69 23.61 -6.19
CA MET A 696 25.15 23.67 -6.10
C MET A 696 25.65 24.48 -4.90
N LEU A 697 24.87 25.45 -4.41
CA LEU A 697 25.20 26.19 -3.18
C LEU A 697 25.05 25.31 -1.93
N SER A 698 24.25 24.24 -1.95
CA SER A 698 24.17 23.30 -0.81
C SER A 698 25.48 22.55 -0.58
N GLN A 699 26.23 22.25 -1.66
CA GLN A 699 27.57 21.66 -1.56
C GLN A 699 28.59 22.62 -0.94
N LYS A 700 28.45 23.94 -1.19
CA LYS A 700 29.29 24.95 -0.54
C LYS A 700 29.01 25.04 0.96
N LEU A 701 27.74 24.90 1.36
CA LEU A 701 27.37 24.89 2.78
C LEU A 701 27.98 23.69 3.53
N GLN A 702 28.18 22.57 2.85
CA GLN A 702 28.86 21.41 3.46
C GLN A 702 30.26 21.75 3.98
N ARG A 703 30.97 22.71 3.37
CA ARG A 703 32.28 23.18 3.84
C ARG A 703 32.19 23.89 5.20
N PHE A 704 31.09 24.59 5.46
CA PHE A 704 30.80 25.20 6.76
C PHE A 704 30.59 24.15 7.85
N PHE A 705 30.00 23.00 7.50
CA PHE A 705 29.81 21.90 8.44
C PHE A 705 31.08 21.04 8.62
N ASN A 706 31.86 20.81 7.56
CA ASN A 706 32.95 19.81 7.50
C ASN A 706 34.35 20.27 7.97
N ASN A 707 34.58 21.54 8.31
CA ASN A 707 35.90 21.98 8.79
C ASN A 707 36.21 21.52 10.23
N ASN A 708 36.67 20.27 10.30
CA ASN A 708 37.38 19.52 11.33
C ASN A 708 36.67 18.92 12.57
N PRO A 709 37.15 17.73 13.01
CA PRO A 709 36.42 16.71 13.72
C PRO A 709 36.95 16.60 15.16
N SER A 710 36.26 17.22 16.09
CA SER A 710 36.48 16.94 17.51
C SER A 710 35.20 17.22 18.28
N LYS A 711 34.45 16.13 18.51
CA LYS A 711 33.40 15.95 19.53
C LYS A 711 32.30 17.03 19.59
N LEU A 712 31.19 16.75 18.91
CA LEU A 712 29.85 17.06 19.41
C LEU A 712 29.50 16.10 20.55
#